data_AF-A0A5C5FSD4-F1
#
_entry.id   AF-A0A5C5FSD4-F1
#
_cell.length_a   1.000
_cell.length_b   1.000
_cell.length_c   1.000
_cell.angle_alpha   90.00
_cell.angle_beta   90.00
_cell.angle_gamma   90.00
#
_symmetry.space_group_name_H-M   'P 1'
#
loop_
_entity.id
_entity.type
_entity.pdbx_description
1 polymer ?
#
loop_
_entity_poly.entity_id
_entity_poly.type
_entity_poly.pdbx_seq_one_letter_code
_entity_poly.pdbx_strand_id
1 'polypeptide(L)'
;MPPPETQAANRSPSNELRQQGNTAFSSSRWQEAADLYTQALERELGASASADKETLAALHSNRAAARIKLLQLDLGKLPSRILNGRPPLLDAAAAEHLRPGWSRAIARKAEAHTALQDCAAAQASYTAAADVAEDEASRSRFSTCAGSAAASLAGQQTTLLGEAEAAVTFADRYDKFVRAGGDPEKDEMIAAATAVYAWTMAAKAFEDLDDKLDVKESGEVEACSPSPVLDLADAIVTDSRGFHLPKGKSHEVPLSEKLRLQLAWDVRVFELDRFLKPPAVPSDVIDSFDAQVEREGWQKAKVALAHLIRGSFVAAFINQVQLRAAEAASQYRFVLGLLSEGRERWKDVAEEDKGSTFRFTFERKVKMYLIDTLVDGLFRSTSPEDAARFPLVELQSLAEELMDDCNKDKVPDDPVSTFAFQVQPIVSAGKAFAFALRTRAALPQNRIEFSGGHWIDCGLSRAAAKMYNTAGKLLPRDDPEKAINLFNSLAFDLRGGGVTFQQLFERAAEAEAALAPPEEIFGPSPRSFDSRRLVRHACACARDSLAAHLPAIPESAFAQVLKPVPTVFSERMPAGKTWEDLLEPDLRRELPGDLAVAEVVDEGWIRGTCWACIHFACRSRALEAVLSENARTSLARLHHPLTPSAPFLSPPHPLTCFPPFFPPTDQPIRVSQPSTRAHPTMASTVRQRTAAKAAAAPRKEKEHDVLASSDSEEEQDPLKALEKTYPPFVVPNLTIKEVLGAIPAHCFERSALRSSTYVVGDFLMVAALGYAAYHIEPAVSFEGGKYLDGWAGFAAKWASWLAYWTLQGWVMTGIWILGHECGHQAFSTSKTINNTMGLFLHSFVLVPYHSWRISHAKHHAATGHLTRDEVFVPRTKSFRKAQPTGKKLKVSRNVEIDELLEDAPVYRLGWLLVQQLFGWPAYLFTNASGQLWYPKWTNHFDPSSLVFDARHRGQVLISDAFLVGMVGLLTLFGSYMGGVSAVVKYYVVPYLLVNHWLVMITYLQHTDPQLPHYAADMWNFQRGALCTIDRNLLGPVGPYLMHGITETHVAHHISSKIPHYHAWEATEALKSFLGEHYHATDENMFVSLWKSYKQCRYVEDEGSVLFYKDAFGRARRDFVLPDVPSDSGVDVE
;
A
#
# COMPACT_ATOMS: atom_id res chain seq x y z
N MET A 1 72.38 38.12 -2.51
CA MET A 1 71.26 37.37 -3.11
C MET A 1 71.31 35.96 -2.53
N PRO A 2 70.21 35.39 -2.03
CA PRO A 2 70.19 33.99 -1.59
C PRO A 2 70.00 33.02 -2.78
N PRO A 3 70.64 31.84 -2.77
CA PRO A 3 70.22 30.66 -3.55
C PRO A 3 68.99 29.98 -2.90
N PRO A 4 68.31 29.03 -3.57
CA PRO A 4 66.92 28.68 -3.23
C PRO A 4 66.75 27.77 -2.00
N GLU A 5 65.62 27.95 -1.32
CA GLU A 5 65.16 27.09 -0.23
C GLU A 5 64.66 25.73 -0.74
N THR A 6 65.15 24.64 -0.17
CA THR A 6 64.62 23.29 -0.41
C THR A 6 63.48 22.98 0.56
N GLN A 7 62.25 22.87 0.05
CA GLN A 7 61.07 22.47 0.83
C GLN A 7 61.10 20.98 1.21
N ALA A 8 61.93 20.63 2.20
CA ALA A 8 61.98 19.32 2.84
C ALA A 8 61.13 19.29 4.12
N ALA A 9 59.81 19.50 3.98
CA ALA A 9 58.87 19.48 5.11
C ALA A 9 58.59 18.06 5.63
N ASN A 10 58.42 17.92 6.94
CA ASN A 10 58.13 16.67 7.64
C ASN A 10 56.99 15.86 7.00
N ARG A 11 57.21 14.55 6.81
CA ARG A 11 56.16 13.58 6.45
C ARG A 11 55.90 12.63 7.62
N SER A 12 54.67 12.60 8.13
CA SER A 12 54.23 11.58 9.09
C SER A 12 54.23 10.18 8.45
N PRO A 13 54.61 9.11 9.16
CA PRO A 13 54.53 7.73 8.66
C PRO A 13 53.13 7.27 8.21
N SER A 14 52.04 7.90 8.67
CA SER A 14 50.69 7.61 8.16
C SER A 14 50.43 8.25 6.80
N ASN A 15 51.02 9.44 6.55
CA ASN A 15 50.88 10.15 5.28
C ASN A 15 51.55 9.37 4.14
N GLU A 16 52.62 8.65 4.44
CA GLU A 16 53.26 7.73 3.49
C GLU A 16 52.36 6.54 3.15
N LEU A 17 51.80 5.85 4.16
CA LEU A 17 50.81 4.78 3.95
C LEU A 17 49.57 5.28 3.18
N ARG A 18 49.09 6.50 3.46
CA ARG A 18 48.01 7.15 2.71
C ARG A 18 48.37 7.37 1.24
N GLN A 19 49.61 7.75 0.94
CA GLN A 19 50.09 7.90 -0.44
C GLN A 19 50.27 6.55 -1.15
N GLN A 20 50.73 5.52 -0.45
CA GLN A 20 50.79 4.15 -0.97
C GLN A 20 49.38 3.61 -1.26
N GLY A 21 48.43 3.78 -0.35
CA GLY A 21 47.02 3.38 -0.52
C GLY A 21 46.33 4.10 -1.70
N ASN A 22 46.58 5.41 -1.86
CA ASN A 22 46.12 6.17 -3.03
C ASN A 22 46.68 5.59 -4.35
N THR A 23 47.93 5.11 -4.33
CA THR A 23 48.59 4.50 -5.51
C THR A 23 48.04 3.11 -5.81
N ALA A 24 47.82 2.28 -4.78
CA ALA A 24 47.14 0.99 -4.93
C ALA A 24 45.72 1.18 -5.50
N PHE A 25 44.97 2.16 -4.98
CA PHE A 25 43.64 2.52 -5.46
C PHE A 25 43.66 2.95 -6.95
N SER A 26 44.56 3.85 -7.36
CA SER A 26 44.65 4.24 -8.78
C SER A 26 45.07 3.08 -9.69
N SER A 27 45.82 2.11 -9.16
CA SER A 27 46.20 0.86 -9.86
C SER A 27 45.08 -0.20 -9.88
N SER A 28 43.85 0.10 -9.43
CA SER A 28 42.76 -0.85 -9.22
C SER A 28 43.05 -2.02 -8.25
N ARG A 29 44.09 -1.88 -7.40
CA ARG A 29 44.43 -2.84 -6.34
C ARG A 29 43.64 -2.50 -5.07
N TRP A 30 42.31 -2.62 -5.16
CA TRP A 30 41.37 -2.09 -4.16
C TRP A 30 41.55 -2.69 -2.76
N GLN A 31 41.85 -3.99 -2.66
CA GLN A 31 42.11 -4.66 -1.37
C GLN A 31 43.34 -4.07 -0.67
N GLU A 32 44.48 -4.05 -1.37
CA GLU A 32 45.73 -3.47 -0.89
C GLU A 32 45.56 -2.01 -0.45
N ALA A 33 44.75 -1.23 -1.18
CA ALA A 33 44.39 0.13 -0.78
C ALA A 33 43.62 0.16 0.55
N ALA A 34 42.61 -0.69 0.75
CA ALA A 34 41.84 -0.76 1.98
C ALA A 34 42.69 -1.17 3.20
N ASP A 35 43.65 -2.09 3.00
CA ASP A 35 44.59 -2.53 4.02
C ASP A 35 45.59 -1.41 4.40
N LEU A 36 46.14 -0.70 3.41
CA LEU A 36 47.05 0.43 3.62
C LEU A 36 46.36 1.61 4.32
N TYR A 37 45.10 1.93 3.97
CA TYR A 37 44.32 2.94 4.71
C TYR A 37 43.99 2.51 6.14
N THR A 38 43.86 1.21 6.41
CA THR A 38 43.63 0.68 7.77
C THR A 38 44.86 0.84 8.65
N GLN A 39 46.04 0.44 8.15
CA GLN A 39 47.32 0.66 8.85
C GLN A 39 47.62 2.15 9.10
N ALA A 40 47.16 3.04 8.19
CA ALA A 40 47.29 4.49 8.39
C ALA A 40 46.38 5.00 9.53
N LEU A 41 45.12 4.53 9.60
CA LEU A 41 44.18 4.88 10.68
C LEU A 41 44.68 4.40 12.05
N GLU A 42 45.17 3.16 12.13
CA GLU A 42 45.73 2.60 13.38
C GLU A 42 46.91 3.41 13.91
N ARG A 43 47.78 3.92 13.02
CA ARG A 43 48.92 4.76 13.41
C ARG A 43 48.51 6.17 13.84
N GLU A 44 47.54 6.80 13.20
CA GLU A 44 47.02 8.10 13.64
C GLU A 44 46.30 7.99 15.00
N LEU A 45 45.53 6.93 15.23
CA LEU A 45 44.85 6.68 16.51
C LEU A 45 45.82 6.33 17.64
N GLY A 46 46.95 5.67 17.34
CA GLY A 46 48.00 5.39 18.33
C GLY A 46 48.90 6.59 18.68
N ALA A 47 48.91 7.66 17.87
CA ALA A 47 49.88 8.76 17.97
C ALA A 47 49.43 9.95 18.84
N SER A 48 49.02 9.68 20.08
CA SER A 48 48.91 10.66 21.19
C SER A 48 48.05 11.93 20.98
N ALA A 49 46.87 11.92 21.60
CA ALA A 49 46.12 13.08 22.13
C ALA A 49 45.62 14.20 21.19
N SER A 50 46.16 14.38 19.97
CA SER A 50 45.65 15.38 19.01
C SER A 50 45.72 14.89 17.56
N ALA A 51 45.19 13.70 17.29
CA ALA A 51 45.05 13.18 15.94
C ALA A 51 44.20 14.12 15.07
N ASP A 52 44.67 14.43 13.86
CA ASP A 52 44.00 15.37 12.97
C ASP A 52 42.70 14.78 12.40
N LYS A 53 41.58 15.44 12.72
CA LYS A 53 40.24 15.05 12.26
C LYS A 53 40.10 15.11 10.74
N GLU A 54 40.80 16.01 10.04
CA GLU A 54 40.74 16.06 8.58
C GLU A 54 41.47 14.86 7.95
N THR A 55 42.64 14.50 8.47
CA THR A 55 43.40 13.31 8.06
C THR A 55 42.64 12.02 8.35
N LEU A 56 42.04 11.88 9.54
CA LEU A 56 41.19 10.72 9.88
C LEU A 56 39.95 10.63 8.98
N ALA A 57 39.22 11.73 8.75
CA ALA A 57 38.06 11.75 7.85
C ALA A 57 38.43 11.38 6.41
N ALA A 58 39.56 11.87 5.92
CA ALA A 58 40.07 11.55 4.59
C ALA A 58 40.45 10.06 4.45
N LEU A 59 41.05 9.46 5.48
CA LEU A 59 41.39 8.04 5.50
C LEU A 59 40.13 7.16 5.51
N HIS A 60 39.14 7.46 6.34
CA HIS A 60 37.85 6.76 6.35
C HIS A 60 37.11 6.88 5.00
N SER A 61 37.02 8.08 4.41
CA SER A 61 36.38 8.28 3.09
C SER A 61 37.12 7.53 1.97
N ASN A 62 38.44 7.39 2.05
CA ASN A 62 39.21 6.62 1.08
C ASN A 62 39.11 5.08 1.30
N ARG A 63 39.02 4.61 2.55
CA ARG A 63 38.76 3.18 2.85
C ARG A 63 37.35 2.76 2.43
N ALA A 64 36.35 3.59 2.68
CA ALA A 64 35.01 3.42 2.12
C ALA A 64 35.04 3.35 0.59
N ALA A 65 35.84 4.19 -0.10
CA ALA A 65 35.97 4.14 -1.56
C ALA A 65 36.43 2.77 -2.07
N ALA A 66 37.46 2.21 -1.42
CA ALA A 66 37.99 0.88 -1.74
C ALA A 66 36.93 -0.20 -1.45
N ARG A 67 36.31 -0.17 -0.28
CA ARG A 67 35.28 -1.14 0.13
C ARG A 67 34.00 -1.08 -0.72
N ILE A 68 33.61 0.08 -1.25
CA ILE A 68 32.53 0.21 -2.24
C ILE A 68 32.91 -0.43 -3.57
N LYS A 69 34.15 -0.22 -4.06
CA LYS A 69 34.62 -0.85 -5.30
C LYS A 69 34.72 -2.36 -5.18
N LEU A 70 35.08 -2.86 -4.00
CA LEU A 70 35.09 -4.28 -3.67
C LEU A 70 33.68 -4.85 -3.62
N LEU A 71 32.74 -4.23 -2.90
CA LEU A 71 31.32 -4.62 -2.88
C LEU A 71 30.68 -4.65 -4.29
N GLN A 72 31.03 -3.69 -5.15
CA GLN A 72 30.58 -3.64 -6.56
C GLN A 72 31.20 -4.76 -7.42
N LEU A 73 32.34 -5.33 -7.02
CA LEU A 73 32.95 -6.49 -7.67
C LEU A 73 32.42 -7.81 -7.07
N ASP A 74 32.18 -7.89 -5.76
CA ASP A 74 31.68 -9.07 -5.04
C ASP A 74 30.29 -9.52 -5.54
N LEU A 75 29.43 -8.54 -5.89
CA LEU A 75 28.14 -8.75 -6.57
C LEU A 75 28.29 -9.52 -7.89
N GLY A 76 29.49 -9.60 -8.47
CA GLY A 76 29.86 -10.56 -9.50
C GLY A 76 30.71 -11.72 -8.96
N LYS A 77 31.89 -11.44 -8.37
CA LYS A 77 32.95 -12.41 -8.07
C LYS A 77 33.65 -12.08 -6.72
N LEU A 78 33.59 -13.00 -5.74
CA LEU A 78 34.20 -12.93 -4.38
C LEU A 78 35.72 -13.19 -4.45
N PRO A 79 36.52 -12.94 -3.38
CA PRO A 79 36.59 -13.86 -2.21
C PRO A 79 36.14 -13.27 -0.85
N SER A 80 35.71 -14.14 0.06
CA SER A 80 35.12 -13.80 1.38
C SER A 80 36.05 -13.08 2.38
N ARG A 81 37.36 -12.97 2.10
CA ARG A 81 38.37 -12.34 2.98
C ARG A 81 38.26 -10.82 3.07
N ILE A 82 37.59 -10.18 2.12
CA ILE A 82 37.70 -8.74 1.85
C ILE A 82 36.99 -7.88 2.91
N LEU A 83 35.87 -8.36 3.46
CA LEU A 83 35.19 -7.74 4.59
C LEU A 83 35.67 -8.35 5.92
N ASN A 84 36.98 -8.28 6.19
CA ASN A 84 37.42 -8.21 7.59
C ASN A 84 36.99 -6.83 8.12
N GLY A 85 36.12 -6.83 9.15
CA GLY A 85 35.18 -5.77 9.50
C GLY A 85 35.56 -4.33 9.11
N ARG A 86 34.80 -3.73 8.18
CA ARG A 86 33.66 -2.80 8.43
C ARG A 86 32.82 -2.71 7.15
N PRO A 87 31.48 -2.63 7.21
CA PRO A 87 30.67 -2.25 6.06
C PRO A 87 31.14 -0.90 5.45
N PRO A 88 31.05 -0.69 4.13
CA PRO A 88 31.47 0.58 3.52
C PRO A 88 30.67 1.78 4.04
N LEU A 89 29.43 1.54 4.50
CA LEU A 89 28.56 2.51 5.14
C LEU A 89 29.13 3.04 6.47
N LEU A 90 29.74 2.18 7.30
CA LEU A 90 30.35 2.61 8.57
C LEU A 90 31.58 3.50 8.34
N ASP A 91 32.44 3.17 7.37
CA ASP A 91 33.56 4.04 7.03
C ASP A 91 33.10 5.38 6.42
N ALA A 92 32.00 5.39 5.67
CA ALA A 92 31.42 6.63 5.16
C ALA A 92 30.79 7.49 6.28
N ALA A 93 30.06 6.86 7.22
CA ALA A 93 29.48 7.53 8.38
C ALA A 93 30.55 8.08 9.34
N ALA A 94 31.65 7.34 9.56
CA ALA A 94 32.80 7.81 10.33
C ALA A 94 33.47 9.04 9.67
N ALA A 95 33.63 9.04 8.34
CA ALA A 95 34.15 10.19 7.61
C ALA A 95 33.24 11.42 7.70
N GLU A 96 31.93 11.24 7.64
CA GLU A 96 30.93 12.30 7.81
C GLU A 96 30.92 12.85 9.25
N HIS A 97 30.98 11.98 10.26
CA HIS A 97 31.01 12.37 11.67
C HIS A 97 32.27 13.18 12.01
N LEU A 98 33.43 12.77 11.48
CA LEU A 98 34.72 13.45 11.72
C LEU A 98 34.82 14.81 11.02
N ARG A 99 34.17 14.99 9.85
CA ARG A 99 34.15 16.25 9.10
C ARG A 99 32.73 16.58 8.54
N PRO A 100 31.78 16.99 9.41
CA PRO A 100 30.41 17.28 9.01
C PRO A 100 30.34 18.37 7.93
N GLY A 101 29.54 18.14 6.90
CA GLY A 101 29.41 19.06 5.76
C GLY A 101 30.47 18.91 4.66
N TRP A 102 31.42 17.97 4.76
CA TRP A 102 32.32 17.66 3.65
C TRP A 102 31.59 16.87 2.56
N SER A 103 31.35 17.49 1.40
CA SER A 103 30.55 16.92 0.29
C SER A 103 30.98 15.51 -0.10
N ARG A 104 32.30 15.26 -0.14
CA ARG A 104 32.91 13.98 -0.53
C ARG A 104 32.79 12.88 0.53
N ALA A 105 32.53 13.20 1.80
CA ALA A 105 32.14 12.18 2.79
C ALA A 105 30.67 11.78 2.62
N ILE A 106 29.78 12.77 2.47
CA ILE A 106 28.34 12.55 2.29
C ILE A 106 28.08 11.83 0.95
N ALA A 107 28.77 12.21 -0.12
CA ALA A 107 28.72 11.50 -1.41
C ALA A 107 29.27 10.07 -1.31
N ARG A 108 30.25 9.80 -0.43
CA ARG A 108 30.74 8.44 -0.20
C ARG A 108 29.70 7.57 0.50
N LYS A 109 28.93 8.15 1.42
CA LYS A 109 27.77 7.51 2.06
C LYS A 109 26.69 7.19 1.02
N ALA A 110 26.42 8.13 0.11
CA ALA A 110 25.52 7.91 -1.02
C ALA A 110 25.99 6.80 -1.96
N GLU A 111 27.28 6.78 -2.33
CA GLU A 111 27.90 5.70 -3.11
C GLU A 111 27.81 4.34 -2.37
N ALA A 112 27.90 4.32 -1.04
CA ALA A 112 27.72 3.11 -0.22
C ALA A 112 26.27 2.61 -0.22
N HIS A 113 25.28 3.45 0.08
CA HIS A 113 23.86 3.08 -0.01
C HIS A 113 23.50 2.63 -1.44
N THR A 114 24.07 3.25 -2.48
CA THR A 114 23.88 2.83 -3.88
C THR A 114 24.38 1.40 -4.11
N ALA A 115 25.56 1.06 -3.60
CA ALA A 115 26.14 -0.27 -3.73
C ALA A 115 25.42 -1.33 -2.88
N LEU A 116 24.78 -0.92 -1.78
CA LEU A 116 23.89 -1.73 -0.93
C LEU A 116 22.46 -1.84 -1.48
N GLN A 117 22.16 -1.22 -2.62
CA GLN A 117 20.82 -1.13 -3.22
C GLN A 117 19.76 -0.47 -2.31
N ASP A 118 20.20 0.40 -1.39
CA ASP A 118 19.33 1.30 -0.62
C ASP A 118 19.15 2.60 -1.42
N CYS A 119 18.24 2.57 -2.40
CA CYS A 119 18.07 3.69 -3.33
C CYS A 119 17.46 4.93 -2.65
N ALA A 120 16.74 4.77 -1.54
CA ALA A 120 16.17 5.89 -0.79
C ALA A 120 17.25 6.69 -0.03
N ALA A 121 18.09 6.03 0.78
CA ALA A 121 19.16 6.72 1.47
C ALA A 121 20.30 7.15 0.53
N ALA A 122 20.49 6.45 -0.60
CA ALA A 122 21.36 6.91 -1.68
C ALA A 122 20.87 8.24 -2.28
N GLN A 123 19.59 8.36 -2.62
CA GLN A 123 18.99 9.59 -3.13
C GLN A 123 19.15 10.74 -2.11
N ALA A 124 18.79 10.50 -0.84
CA ALA A 124 18.90 11.48 0.22
C ALA A 124 20.36 11.96 0.42
N SER A 125 21.30 11.01 0.46
CA SER A 125 22.73 11.32 0.66
C SER A 125 23.36 12.03 -0.54
N TYR A 126 23.02 11.68 -1.79
CA TYR A 126 23.49 12.43 -2.96
C TYR A 126 22.91 13.85 -3.01
N THR A 127 21.65 14.03 -2.61
CA THR A 127 21.02 15.36 -2.51
C THR A 127 21.76 16.22 -1.48
N ALA A 128 22.00 15.67 -0.27
CA ALA A 128 22.75 16.35 0.77
C ALA A 128 24.21 16.67 0.35
N ALA A 129 24.85 15.80 -0.44
CA ALA A 129 26.17 16.06 -0.99
C ALA A 129 26.18 17.17 -2.05
N ALA A 130 25.13 17.28 -2.88
CA ALA A 130 24.98 18.35 -3.86
C ALA A 130 24.75 19.73 -3.20
N ASP A 131 23.97 19.77 -2.12
CA ASP A 131 23.68 20.98 -1.34
C ASP A 131 24.95 21.62 -0.73
N VAL A 132 25.91 20.80 -0.30
CA VAL A 132 27.18 21.27 0.31
C VAL A 132 28.41 21.19 -0.59
N ALA A 133 28.21 20.92 -1.89
CA ALA A 133 29.31 20.81 -2.86
C ALA A 133 30.11 22.12 -2.98
N GLU A 134 31.43 22.01 -2.89
CA GLU A 134 32.36 23.14 -2.92
C GLU A 134 32.45 23.79 -4.32
N ASP A 135 32.07 23.07 -5.38
CA ASP A 135 32.10 23.52 -6.77
C ASP A 135 30.89 23.01 -7.59
N GLU A 136 30.64 23.65 -8.74
CA GLU A 136 29.47 23.38 -9.58
C GLU A 136 29.54 22.03 -10.33
N ALA A 137 30.74 21.53 -10.65
CA ALA A 137 30.88 20.22 -11.29
C ALA A 137 30.59 19.09 -10.30
N SER A 138 31.03 19.23 -9.04
CA SER A 138 30.63 18.34 -7.94
C SER A 138 29.13 18.40 -7.68
N ARG A 139 28.53 19.61 -7.62
CA ARG A 139 27.07 19.80 -7.46
C ARG A 139 26.26 19.10 -8.56
N SER A 140 26.64 19.33 -9.82
CA SER A 140 26.00 18.73 -10.99
C SER A 140 26.11 17.19 -10.99
N ARG A 141 27.31 16.66 -10.70
CA ARG A 141 27.55 15.22 -10.57
C ARG A 141 26.67 14.59 -9.48
N PHE A 142 26.65 15.15 -8.26
CA PHE A 142 25.87 14.58 -7.16
C PHE A 142 24.37 14.69 -7.42
N SER A 143 23.89 15.78 -8.03
CA SER A 143 22.50 15.93 -8.47
C SER A 143 22.08 14.87 -9.50
N THR A 144 22.97 14.56 -10.45
CA THR A 144 22.74 13.49 -11.44
C THR A 144 22.65 12.12 -10.75
N CYS A 145 23.57 11.83 -9.81
CA CYS A 145 23.53 10.58 -9.05
C CYS A 145 22.28 10.46 -8.15
N ALA A 146 21.79 11.56 -7.57
CA ALA A 146 20.51 11.59 -6.85
C ALA A 146 19.33 11.23 -7.77
N GLY A 147 19.31 11.76 -9.00
CA GLY A 147 18.32 11.42 -10.02
C GLY A 147 18.36 9.94 -10.42
N SER A 148 19.55 9.37 -10.61
CA SER A 148 19.71 7.92 -10.86
C SER A 148 19.23 7.07 -9.69
N ALA A 149 19.51 7.47 -8.44
CA ALA A 149 19.02 6.77 -7.25
C ALA A 149 17.49 6.85 -7.14
N ALA A 150 16.88 8.00 -7.44
CA ALA A 150 15.42 8.16 -7.47
C ALA A 150 14.74 7.27 -8.52
N ALA A 151 15.33 7.14 -9.71
CA ALA A 151 14.84 6.25 -10.76
C ALA A 151 14.92 4.77 -10.34
N SER A 152 16.03 4.37 -9.71
CA SER A 152 16.18 3.01 -9.16
C SER A 152 15.20 2.73 -8.01
N LEU A 153 14.92 3.72 -7.15
CA LEU A 153 13.94 3.59 -6.06
C LEU A 153 12.52 3.33 -6.61
N ALA A 154 12.11 4.08 -7.65
CA ALA A 154 10.84 3.84 -8.33
C ALA A 154 10.75 2.42 -8.93
N GLY A 155 11.88 1.88 -9.42
CA GLY A 155 11.97 0.48 -9.87
C GLY A 155 11.88 -0.55 -8.72
N GLN A 156 12.44 -0.25 -7.54
CA GLN A 156 12.41 -1.15 -6.38
C GLN A 156 11.05 -1.22 -5.68
N GLN A 157 10.27 -0.13 -5.68
CA GLN A 157 8.90 -0.13 -5.16
C GLN A 157 7.99 -1.14 -5.88
N THR A 158 8.36 -1.56 -7.10
CA THR A 158 7.56 -2.46 -7.93
C THR A 158 7.43 -3.90 -7.41
N THR A 159 8.40 -4.41 -6.64
CA THR A 159 8.44 -5.81 -6.20
C THR A 159 8.75 -6.00 -4.71
N LEU A 160 9.96 -5.69 -4.25
CA LEU A 160 10.43 -6.12 -2.92
C LEU A 160 9.70 -5.40 -1.77
N LEU A 161 9.20 -4.18 -2.01
CA LEU A 161 8.24 -3.52 -1.11
C LEU A 161 6.82 -4.05 -1.28
N GLY A 162 6.37 -4.33 -2.50
CA GLY A 162 5.04 -4.88 -2.77
C GLY A 162 4.78 -6.24 -2.11
N GLU A 163 5.78 -7.11 -2.04
CA GLU A 163 5.68 -8.40 -1.32
C GLU A 163 5.68 -8.21 0.20
N ALA A 164 6.52 -7.30 0.73
CA ALA A 164 6.53 -6.99 2.16
C ALA A 164 5.22 -6.32 2.61
N GLU A 165 4.65 -5.44 1.79
CA GLU A 165 3.33 -4.82 2.01
C GLU A 165 2.21 -5.86 1.88
N ALA A 166 2.27 -6.77 0.89
CA ALA A 166 1.32 -7.86 0.76
C ALA A 166 1.26 -8.73 2.02
N ALA A 167 2.42 -9.13 2.57
CA ALA A 167 2.49 -9.95 3.77
C ALA A 167 2.08 -9.21 5.06
N VAL A 168 2.31 -7.89 5.17
CA VAL A 168 1.72 -7.08 6.24
C VAL A 168 0.19 -7.04 6.11
N THR A 169 -0.34 -6.86 4.88
CA THR A 169 -1.80 -6.91 4.69
C THR A 169 -2.40 -8.31 4.89
N PHE A 170 -1.63 -9.38 4.68
CA PHE A 170 -2.02 -10.75 5.03
C PHE A 170 -2.13 -10.91 6.56
N ALA A 171 -1.13 -10.47 7.33
CA ALA A 171 -1.21 -10.49 8.80
C ALA A 171 -2.40 -9.66 9.33
N ASP A 172 -2.59 -8.44 8.80
CA ASP A 172 -3.73 -7.56 9.14
C ASP A 172 -5.10 -8.15 8.79
N ARG A 173 -5.19 -9.00 7.76
CA ARG A 173 -6.43 -9.69 7.35
C ARG A 173 -6.65 -10.95 8.15
N TYR A 174 -5.59 -11.71 8.42
CA TYR A 174 -5.63 -12.90 9.23
C TYR A 174 -6.05 -12.58 10.68
N ASP A 175 -5.48 -11.54 11.29
CA ASP A 175 -5.91 -11.06 12.61
C ASP A 175 -7.39 -10.62 12.59
N LYS A 176 -7.86 -9.95 11.53
CA LYS A 176 -9.30 -9.64 11.38
C LYS A 176 -10.18 -10.89 11.24
N PHE A 177 -9.73 -11.91 10.52
CA PHE A 177 -10.44 -13.18 10.37
C PHE A 177 -10.57 -13.92 11.71
N VAL A 178 -9.47 -14.02 12.46
CA VAL A 178 -9.47 -14.63 13.80
C VAL A 178 -10.31 -13.83 14.80
N ARG A 179 -10.22 -12.49 14.79
CA ARG A 179 -11.06 -11.61 15.63
C ARG A 179 -12.55 -11.67 15.26
N ALA A 180 -12.90 -12.05 14.02
CA ALA A 180 -14.29 -12.30 13.61
C ALA A 180 -14.82 -13.68 14.09
N GLY A 181 -13.99 -14.48 14.76
CA GLY A 181 -14.32 -15.82 15.24
C GLY A 181 -13.99 -16.94 14.26
N GLY A 182 -13.32 -16.64 13.14
CA GLY A 182 -12.83 -17.63 12.19
C GLY A 182 -11.57 -18.35 12.69
N ASP A 183 -11.39 -19.59 12.24
CA ASP A 183 -10.26 -20.44 12.61
C ASP A 183 -9.87 -21.30 11.39
N PRO A 184 -8.69 -21.11 10.77
CA PRO A 184 -8.35 -21.77 9.51
C PRO A 184 -8.37 -23.31 9.56
N GLU A 185 -8.12 -23.91 10.73
CA GLU A 185 -8.14 -25.37 10.89
C GLU A 185 -9.57 -25.90 11.01
N LYS A 186 -10.48 -25.14 11.64
CA LYS A 186 -11.91 -25.48 11.73
C LYS A 186 -12.69 -25.13 10.47
N ASP A 187 -12.31 -24.05 9.80
CA ASP A 187 -12.94 -23.53 8.58
C ASP A 187 -12.32 -24.10 7.29
N GLU A 188 -11.55 -25.19 7.37
CA GLU A 188 -10.95 -25.90 6.21
C GLU A 188 -10.16 -24.96 5.27
N MET A 189 -9.53 -23.91 5.80
CA MET A 189 -8.74 -22.92 5.05
C MET A 189 -7.25 -23.33 5.04
N ILE A 190 -6.98 -24.40 4.29
CA ILE A 190 -5.70 -25.11 4.30
C ILE A 190 -4.55 -24.23 3.76
N ALA A 191 -4.81 -23.40 2.74
CA ALA A 191 -3.79 -22.52 2.18
C ALA A 191 -3.48 -21.36 3.14
N ALA A 192 -4.49 -20.80 3.81
CA ALA A 192 -4.31 -19.80 4.85
C ALA A 192 -3.52 -20.35 6.04
N ALA A 193 -3.89 -21.52 6.59
CA ALA A 193 -3.18 -22.15 7.71
C ALA A 193 -1.69 -22.38 7.39
N THR A 194 -1.40 -22.90 6.19
CA THR A 194 -0.03 -23.15 5.72
C THR A 194 0.78 -21.86 5.57
N ALA A 195 0.17 -20.79 5.05
CA ALA A 195 0.82 -19.48 4.93
C ALA A 195 1.05 -18.79 6.29
N VAL A 196 0.14 -18.93 7.26
CA VAL A 196 0.31 -18.42 8.63
C VAL A 196 1.44 -19.14 9.36
N TYR A 197 1.55 -20.46 9.20
CA TYR A 197 2.65 -21.26 9.77
C TYR A 197 4.01 -20.78 9.22
N ALA A 198 4.13 -20.64 7.89
CA ALA A 198 5.33 -20.11 7.25
C ALA A 198 5.63 -18.66 7.67
N TRP A 199 4.61 -17.80 7.79
CA TRP A 199 4.76 -16.41 8.24
C TRP A 199 5.32 -16.34 9.66
N THR A 200 4.81 -17.17 10.57
CA THR A 200 5.24 -17.21 11.98
C THR A 200 6.72 -17.61 12.09
N MET A 201 7.16 -18.58 11.28
CA MET A 201 8.58 -18.96 11.18
C MET A 201 9.44 -17.80 10.63
N ALA A 202 8.99 -17.14 9.56
CA ALA A 202 9.72 -16.03 8.96
C ALA A 202 9.83 -14.81 9.89
N ALA A 203 8.74 -14.43 10.56
CA ALA A 203 8.69 -13.31 11.51
C ALA A 203 9.72 -13.51 12.64
N LYS A 204 9.67 -14.68 13.30
CA LYS A 204 10.61 -15.05 14.35
C LYS A 204 12.06 -15.06 13.85
N ALA A 205 12.30 -15.56 12.63
CA ALA A 205 13.64 -15.61 12.07
C ALA A 205 14.20 -14.20 11.78
N PHE A 206 13.37 -13.28 11.29
CA PHE A 206 13.77 -11.88 11.13
C PHE A 206 13.94 -11.15 12.47
N GLU A 207 13.16 -11.47 13.50
CA GLU A 207 13.38 -10.94 14.87
C GLU A 207 14.69 -11.44 15.48
N ASP A 208 14.97 -12.76 15.42
CA ASP A 208 16.22 -13.33 15.90
C ASP A 208 17.44 -12.74 15.17
N LEU A 209 17.30 -12.41 13.88
CA LEU A 209 18.33 -11.75 13.07
C LEU A 209 18.52 -10.28 13.47
N ASP A 210 17.45 -9.59 13.87
CA ASP A 210 17.49 -8.19 14.25
C ASP A 210 18.11 -7.99 15.65
N ASP A 211 17.68 -8.80 16.61
CA ASP A 211 18.07 -8.66 18.03
C ASP A 211 19.49 -9.18 18.32
N LYS A 212 20.02 -10.11 17.51
CA LYS A 212 21.26 -10.85 17.83
C LYS A 212 22.41 -10.60 16.86
N LEU A 213 22.17 -10.04 15.67
CA LEU A 213 23.26 -9.64 14.77
C LEU A 213 23.70 -8.22 15.12
N ASP A 214 24.81 -8.13 15.87
CA ASP A 214 25.47 -6.87 16.20
C ASP A 214 26.55 -6.52 15.17
N VAL A 215 26.73 -5.21 14.94
CA VAL A 215 27.77 -4.65 14.08
C VAL A 215 28.47 -3.54 14.85
N LYS A 216 29.56 -3.92 15.53
CA LYS A 216 30.32 -3.06 16.45
C LYS A 216 30.87 -1.81 15.75
N GLU A 217 31.28 -0.79 16.51
CA GLU A 217 32.02 0.36 15.95
C GLU A 217 33.33 -0.06 15.24
N SER A 218 33.91 -1.19 15.65
CA SER A 218 35.04 -1.85 14.97
C SER A 218 34.68 -2.39 13.59
N GLY A 219 33.39 -2.39 13.24
CA GLY A 219 32.73 -2.95 12.05
C GLY A 219 32.86 -4.46 11.90
N GLU A 220 33.31 -5.13 12.96
CA GLU A 220 33.19 -6.57 13.15
C GLU A 220 31.71 -6.94 13.30
N VAL A 221 31.30 -8.04 12.67
CA VAL A 221 29.93 -8.57 12.75
C VAL A 221 29.92 -9.72 13.73
N GLU A 222 29.18 -9.58 14.83
CA GLU A 222 28.87 -10.68 15.73
C GLU A 222 27.53 -11.26 15.29
N ALA A 223 27.61 -12.28 14.43
CA ALA A 223 26.45 -12.81 13.72
C ALA A 223 25.61 -13.75 14.59
N CYS A 224 24.33 -13.88 14.24
CA CYS A 224 23.40 -14.66 15.02
C CYS A 224 23.74 -16.15 14.99
N SER A 225 23.97 -16.68 16.18
CA SER A 225 23.66 -18.05 16.54
C SER A 225 22.26 -18.00 17.21
N PRO A 226 21.21 -18.71 16.73
CA PRO A 226 21.16 -19.53 15.53
C PRO A 226 20.93 -18.71 14.28
N SER A 227 21.76 -18.89 13.26
CA SER A 227 21.60 -18.11 12.03
C SER A 227 20.21 -18.32 11.42
N PRO A 228 19.33 -17.31 11.43
CA PRO A 228 17.89 -17.53 11.17
C PRO A 228 17.58 -17.79 9.71
N VAL A 229 18.58 -17.60 8.85
CA VAL A 229 18.73 -18.16 7.50
C VAL A 229 18.18 -19.59 7.36
N LEU A 230 18.31 -20.42 8.40
CA LEU A 230 17.81 -21.80 8.43
C LEU A 230 16.30 -21.90 8.65
N ASP A 231 15.75 -21.13 9.59
CA ASP A 231 14.31 -21.06 9.85
C ASP A 231 13.58 -20.35 8.67
N LEU A 232 14.22 -19.34 8.04
CA LEU A 232 13.76 -18.73 6.79
C LEU A 232 13.69 -19.74 5.63
N ALA A 233 14.63 -20.69 5.56
CA ALA A 233 14.60 -21.73 4.53
C ALA A 233 13.39 -22.66 4.71
N ASP A 234 13.12 -23.09 5.95
CA ASP A 234 11.95 -23.92 6.26
C ASP A 234 10.61 -23.18 6.08
N ALA A 235 10.58 -21.88 6.40
CA ALA A 235 9.43 -21.03 6.09
C ALA A 235 9.13 -21.00 4.59
N ILE A 236 10.12 -20.70 3.74
CA ILE A 236 9.95 -20.58 2.28
C ILE A 236 9.61 -21.95 1.64
N VAL A 237 10.18 -23.08 2.09
CA VAL A 237 9.73 -24.39 1.57
C VAL A 237 8.34 -24.78 2.06
N THR A 238 7.87 -24.26 3.20
CA THR A 238 6.48 -24.46 3.60
C THR A 238 5.56 -23.65 2.69
N ASP A 239 5.63 -22.31 2.72
CA ASP A 239 4.90 -21.43 1.81
C ASP A 239 5.60 -20.07 1.64
N SER A 240 5.88 -19.66 0.40
CA SER A 240 6.52 -18.38 0.10
C SER A 240 5.69 -17.16 0.54
N ARG A 241 4.35 -17.29 0.65
CA ARG A 241 3.47 -16.18 1.07
C ARG A 241 3.69 -15.74 2.51
N GLY A 242 4.36 -16.56 3.33
CA GLY A 242 4.77 -16.17 4.68
C GLY A 242 6.04 -15.29 4.71
N PHE A 243 6.83 -15.26 3.64
CA PHE A 243 8.07 -14.48 3.61
C PHE A 243 7.78 -12.98 3.52
N HIS A 244 8.41 -12.20 4.40
CA HIS A 244 8.23 -10.76 4.49
C HIS A 244 9.45 -10.10 5.12
N LEU A 245 9.72 -8.84 4.78
CA LEU A 245 10.82 -8.07 5.36
C LEU A 245 10.27 -6.98 6.30
N PRO A 246 10.28 -7.19 7.64
CA PRO A 246 9.85 -6.17 8.58
C PRO A 246 10.83 -4.99 8.62
N LYS A 247 10.37 -3.84 9.14
CA LYS A 247 11.12 -2.56 9.09
C LYS A 247 12.41 -2.51 9.93
N GLY A 248 12.57 -3.44 10.87
CA GLY A 248 13.70 -3.51 11.79
C GLY A 248 13.58 -2.56 12.99
N LYS A 249 14.20 -2.97 14.10
CA LYS A 249 14.35 -2.26 15.38
C LYS A 249 15.58 -1.33 15.35
N SER A 250 16.61 -1.67 14.59
CA SER A 250 17.78 -0.81 14.34
C SER A 250 17.55 0.15 13.17
N HIS A 251 17.91 1.41 13.34
CA HIS A 251 17.86 2.44 12.29
C HIS A 251 19.17 2.62 11.51
N GLU A 252 20.23 1.86 11.84
CA GLU A 252 21.56 2.04 11.23
C GLU A 252 21.89 1.02 10.12
N VAL A 253 21.33 -0.19 10.20
CA VAL A 253 21.57 -1.28 9.23
C VAL A 253 20.23 -1.97 8.91
N PRO A 254 19.72 -1.87 7.66
CA PRO A 254 18.47 -2.52 7.26
C PRO A 254 18.50 -4.04 7.41
N LEU A 255 17.33 -4.68 7.67
CA LEU A 255 17.25 -6.13 7.85
C LEU A 255 17.67 -6.95 6.62
N SER A 256 17.51 -6.40 5.41
CA SER A 256 18.05 -6.99 4.18
C SER A 256 19.58 -7.05 4.16
N GLU A 257 20.24 -6.01 4.71
CA GLU A 257 21.69 -5.98 4.87
C GLU A 257 22.14 -6.86 6.05
N LYS A 258 21.40 -6.90 7.17
CA LYS A 258 21.66 -7.88 8.25
C LYS A 258 21.61 -9.32 7.70
N LEU A 259 20.60 -9.66 6.88
CA LEU A 259 20.51 -10.98 6.26
C LEU A 259 21.71 -11.26 5.34
N ARG A 260 22.14 -10.27 4.55
CA ARG A 260 23.34 -10.38 3.69
C ARG A 260 24.63 -10.50 4.49
N LEU A 261 24.74 -9.85 5.65
CA LEU A 261 25.90 -9.91 6.55
C LEU A 261 25.98 -11.26 7.27
N GLN A 262 24.84 -11.78 7.73
CA GLN A 262 24.70 -13.15 8.25
C GLN A 262 25.23 -14.12 7.18
N LEU A 263 24.62 -14.15 5.98
CA LEU A 263 25.02 -15.00 4.84
C LEU A 263 26.49 -14.89 4.41
N ALA A 264 27.21 -13.83 4.80
CA ALA A 264 28.64 -13.67 4.53
C ALA A 264 29.55 -14.15 5.69
N TRP A 265 29.08 -14.04 6.94
CA TRP A 265 29.74 -14.62 8.13
C TRP A 265 29.63 -16.15 8.09
N ASP A 266 28.40 -16.61 7.89
CA ASP A 266 27.96 -17.96 7.58
C ASP A 266 28.93 -18.73 6.66
N VAL A 267 29.12 -18.21 5.45
CA VAL A 267 30.02 -18.76 4.42
C VAL A 267 31.49 -18.82 4.86
N ARG A 268 31.92 -17.87 5.70
CA ARG A 268 33.31 -17.79 6.18
C ARG A 268 33.58 -18.80 7.30
N VAL A 269 32.70 -18.92 8.28
CA VAL A 269 32.91 -19.73 9.48
C VAL A 269 33.02 -21.22 9.16
N PHE A 270 32.35 -21.66 8.10
CA PHE A 270 32.38 -23.05 7.64
C PHE A 270 33.30 -23.28 6.41
N GLU A 271 34.10 -22.29 6.02
CA GLU A 271 35.06 -22.33 4.89
C GLU A 271 34.44 -22.67 3.52
N LEU A 272 33.30 -22.06 3.20
CA LEU A 272 32.44 -22.47 2.06
C LEU A 272 32.57 -21.57 0.83
N ASP A 273 33.35 -20.48 0.91
CA ASP A 273 33.70 -19.68 -0.26
C ASP A 273 34.40 -20.52 -1.35
N ARG A 274 35.11 -21.58 -0.95
CA ARG A 274 35.73 -22.58 -1.83
C ARG A 274 34.74 -23.36 -2.72
N PHE A 275 33.47 -23.44 -2.32
CA PHE A 275 32.39 -24.07 -3.09
C PHE A 275 31.53 -23.05 -3.83
N LEU A 276 31.49 -21.80 -3.34
CA LEU A 276 30.75 -20.73 -3.99
C LEU A 276 31.43 -20.20 -5.25
N LYS A 277 32.75 -19.96 -5.21
CA LYS A 277 33.48 -19.29 -6.29
C LYS A 277 34.92 -19.84 -6.41
N PRO A 278 35.38 -20.26 -7.61
CA PRO A 278 34.65 -20.32 -8.87
C PRO A 278 33.43 -21.28 -8.82
N PRO A 279 32.51 -21.20 -9.80
CA PRO A 279 31.42 -22.17 -10.02
C PRO A 279 31.88 -23.62 -9.75
N ALA A 280 31.42 -24.22 -8.65
CA ALA A 280 31.79 -25.58 -8.26
C ALA A 280 30.85 -26.64 -8.85
N VAL A 281 31.39 -27.82 -9.15
CA VAL A 281 30.61 -28.97 -9.58
C VAL A 281 30.01 -29.67 -8.34
N PRO A 282 28.71 -30.03 -8.33
CA PRO A 282 28.08 -30.70 -7.19
C PRO A 282 28.81 -31.96 -6.69
N SER A 283 29.36 -32.78 -7.59
CA SER A 283 30.14 -33.98 -7.26
C SER A 283 31.32 -33.65 -6.34
N ASP A 284 32.15 -32.70 -6.76
CA ASP A 284 33.42 -32.34 -6.12
C ASP A 284 33.19 -31.73 -4.72
N VAL A 285 32.05 -31.07 -4.56
CA VAL A 285 31.57 -30.52 -3.29
C VAL A 285 31.16 -31.66 -2.36
N ILE A 286 30.36 -32.61 -2.84
CA ILE A 286 29.94 -33.79 -2.06
C ILE A 286 31.15 -34.65 -1.69
N ASP A 287 32.10 -34.89 -2.60
CA ASP A 287 33.37 -35.59 -2.33
C ASP A 287 34.18 -34.91 -1.22
N SER A 288 34.23 -33.57 -1.22
CA SER A 288 34.92 -32.80 -0.18
C SER A 288 34.27 -32.96 1.21
N PHE A 289 32.95 -33.12 1.26
CA PHE A 289 32.22 -33.40 2.49
C PHE A 289 32.25 -34.88 2.90
N ASP A 290 32.26 -35.82 1.96
CA ASP A 290 32.45 -37.25 2.19
C ASP A 290 33.78 -37.47 2.94
N ALA A 291 34.85 -36.91 2.39
CA ALA A 291 36.17 -36.90 3.03
C ALA A 291 36.21 -36.09 4.35
N GLN A 292 35.24 -35.20 4.62
CA GLN A 292 35.12 -34.53 5.92
C GLN A 292 34.38 -35.40 6.96
N VAL A 293 33.34 -36.13 6.54
CA VAL A 293 32.65 -37.13 7.37
C VAL A 293 33.64 -38.19 7.84
N GLU A 294 34.50 -38.70 6.94
CA GLU A 294 35.56 -39.67 7.30
C GLU A 294 36.54 -39.16 8.37
N ARG A 295 36.90 -37.87 8.34
CA ARG A 295 37.90 -37.27 9.24
C ARG A 295 37.32 -36.75 10.56
N GLU A 296 36.10 -36.22 10.53
CA GLU A 296 35.55 -35.39 11.62
C GLU A 296 34.17 -35.85 12.10
N GLY A 297 33.57 -36.85 11.44
CA GLY A 297 32.25 -37.38 11.74
C GLY A 297 31.10 -36.49 11.25
N TRP A 298 29.90 -37.07 11.24
CA TRP A 298 28.73 -36.45 10.63
C TRP A 298 28.35 -35.08 11.21
N GLN A 299 28.46 -34.83 12.52
CA GLN A 299 27.85 -33.62 13.10
C GLN A 299 28.44 -32.31 12.55
N LYS A 300 29.75 -32.24 12.26
CA LYS A 300 30.34 -31.06 11.59
C LYS A 300 29.92 -30.97 10.13
N ALA A 301 30.04 -32.07 9.38
CA ALA A 301 29.72 -32.10 7.95
C ALA A 301 28.23 -31.80 7.69
N LYS A 302 27.33 -32.40 8.47
CA LYS A 302 25.89 -32.12 8.54
C LYS A 302 25.58 -30.65 8.74
N VAL A 303 26.21 -30.01 9.73
CA VAL A 303 26.08 -28.57 9.96
C VAL A 303 26.61 -27.81 8.74
N ALA A 304 27.80 -28.14 8.23
CA ALA A 304 28.43 -27.52 7.07
C ALA A 304 27.81 -27.87 5.68
N LEU A 305 26.85 -28.80 5.63
CA LEU A 305 26.05 -29.19 4.45
C LEU A 305 24.61 -28.66 4.51
N ALA A 306 24.02 -28.57 5.70
CA ALA A 306 22.71 -27.97 5.89
C ALA A 306 22.72 -26.45 5.63
N HIS A 307 23.91 -25.81 5.71
CA HIS A 307 24.28 -24.41 5.19
C HIS A 307 23.91 -24.77 3.70
N LEU A 308 24.68 -25.63 3.01
CA LEU A 308 25.05 -25.55 1.59
C LEU A 308 23.91 -25.86 0.61
N ILE A 309 22.73 -25.97 1.19
CA ILE A 309 21.51 -26.48 0.64
C ILE A 309 20.35 -25.60 1.11
N ARG A 310 20.12 -25.49 2.42
CA ARG A 310 18.97 -24.77 3.02
C ARG A 310 19.19 -23.28 3.16
N GLY A 311 20.37 -22.87 3.64
CA GLY A 311 20.83 -21.45 3.64
C GLY A 311 21.45 -19.62 0.83
N SER A 312 21.94 -20.12 -0.36
CA SER A 312 21.47 -19.70 -1.70
C SER A 312 20.32 -20.57 -2.22
N PHE A 313 19.60 -21.31 -1.37
CA PHE A 313 18.16 -21.53 -1.59
C PHE A 313 17.41 -20.23 -1.27
N VAL A 314 17.57 -19.71 -0.05
CA VAL A 314 17.07 -18.38 0.34
C VAL A 314 17.62 -17.31 -0.60
N ALA A 315 18.92 -17.31 -0.96
CA ALA A 315 19.40 -16.35 -1.97
C ALA A 315 18.93 -16.63 -3.41
N ALA A 316 18.55 -17.86 -3.79
CA ALA A 316 17.88 -18.11 -5.08
C ALA A 316 16.47 -17.49 -5.06
N PHE A 317 15.75 -17.68 -3.96
CA PHE A 317 14.45 -17.08 -3.72
C PHE A 317 14.51 -15.54 -3.68
N ILE A 318 15.50 -14.95 -3.01
CA ILE A 318 15.74 -13.49 -3.03
C ILE A 318 16.05 -13.01 -4.47
N ASN A 319 16.82 -13.77 -5.26
CA ASN A 319 17.02 -13.44 -6.67
C ASN A 319 15.70 -13.54 -7.47
N GLN A 320 14.85 -14.54 -7.20
CA GLN A 320 13.55 -14.71 -7.84
C GLN A 320 12.62 -13.52 -7.55
N VAL A 321 12.48 -13.12 -6.27
CA VAL A 321 11.76 -11.92 -5.81
C VAL A 321 12.32 -10.62 -6.40
N GLN A 322 13.64 -10.54 -6.59
CA GLN A 322 14.31 -9.43 -7.27
C GLN A 322 14.23 -9.49 -8.81
N LEU A 323 13.40 -10.38 -9.37
CA LEU A 323 13.22 -10.64 -10.81
C LEU A 323 14.49 -11.05 -11.57
N ARG A 324 15.51 -11.53 -10.86
CA ARG A 324 16.78 -12.05 -11.39
C ARG A 324 16.62 -13.54 -11.71
N ALA A 325 15.72 -13.85 -12.63
CA ALA A 325 15.30 -15.23 -12.93
C ALA A 325 16.47 -16.12 -13.39
N ALA A 326 17.46 -15.57 -14.12
CA ALA A 326 18.61 -16.33 -14.59
C ALA A 326 19.57 -16.71 -13.45
N GLU A 327 19.84 -15.77 -12.54
CA GLU A 327 20.62 -15.96 -11.32
C GLU A 327 19.90 -16.92 -10.36
N ALA A 328 18.59 -16.73 -10.18
CA ALA A 328 17.72 -17.60 -9.41
C ALA A 328 17.74 -19.03 -9.97
N ALA A 329 17.51 -19.24 -11.26
CA ALA A 329 17.53 -20.56 -11.89
C ALA A 329 18.93 -21.22 -11.83
N SER A 330 20.00 -20.45 -12.06
CA SER A 330 21.39 -20.94 -11.92
C SER A 330 21.69 -21.41 -10.49
N GLN A 331 21.25 -20.64 -9.50
CA GLN A 331 21.32 -21.07 -8.10
C GLN A 331 20.39 -22.27 -7.83
N TYR A 332 19.15 -22.26 -8.30
CA TYR A 332 18.18 -23.34 -8.12
C TYR A 332 18.68 -24.70 -8.66
N ARG A 333 19.54 -24.71 -9.69
CA ARG A 333 20.19 -25.93 -10.21
C ARG A 333 21.23 -26.57 -9.26
N PHE A 334 21.95 -25.83 -8.38
CA PHE A 334 23.09 -26.43 -7.64
C PHE A 334 22.67 -27.55 -6.76
N VAL A 335 21.56 -27.32 -6.08
CA VAL A 335 21.17 -28.06 -4.89
C VAL A 335 20.16 -29.12 -5.25
N LEU A 336 19.54 -29.05 -6.43
CA LEU A 336 19.13 -30.29 -7.09
C LEU A 336 20.36 -31.16 -7.38
N GLY A 337 21.47 -30.57 -7.84
CA GLY A 337 22.78 -31.25 -7.91
C GLY A 337 23.25 -31.84 -6.57
N LEU A 338 23.47 -31.02 -5.52
CA LEU A 338 23.95 -31.49 -4.22
C LEU A 338 23.00 -32.47 -3.53
N LEU A 339 21.68 -32.27 -3.65
CA LEU A 339 20.69 -33.21 -3.11
C LEU A 339 20.69 -34.53 -3.90
N SER A 340 20.89 -34.49 -5.22
CA SER A 340 21.02 -35.69 -6.06
C SER A 340 22.30 -36.47 -5.77
N GLU A 341 23.46 -35.82 -5.91
CA GLU A 341 24.80 -36.38 -5.63
C GLU A 341 24.89 -36.88 -4.18
N GLY A 342 24.48 -36.05 -3.22
CA GLY A 342 24.49 -36.40 -1.79
C GLY A 342 23.52 -37.52 -1.43
N ARG A 343 22.37 -37.65 -2.11
CA ARG A 343 21.50 -38.82 -1.89
C ARG A 343 22.06 -40.09 -2.50
N GLU A 344 22.61 -40.06 -3.71
CA GLU A 344 23.16 -41.27 -4.32
C GLU A 344 24.41 -41.75 -3.58
N ARG A 345 25.26 -40.81 -3.11
CA ARG A 345 26.40 -41.12 -2.26
C ARG A 345 25.99 -41.63 -0.88
N TRP A 346 25.04 -40.97 -0.23
CA TRP A 346 24.65 -41.23 1.16
C TRP A 346 23.28 -41.91 1.28
N LYS A 347 22.90 -42.76 0.33
CA LYS A 347 21.64 -43.52 0.33
C LYS A 347 21.54 -44.45 1.54
N ASP A 348 22.64 -45.14 1.87
CA ASP A 348 22.73 -46.10 2.99
C ASP A 348 22.98 -45.43 4.35
N VAL A 349 23.07 -44.10 4.41
CA VAL A 349 23.27 -43.32 5.65
C VAL A 349 21.92 -42.90 6.25
N ALA A 350 21.77 -42.97 7.57
CA ALA A 350 20.55 -42.58 8.27
C ALA A 350 20.20 -41.08 8.12
N GLU A 351 18.91 -40.72 8.13
CA GLU A 351 18.47 -39.32 8.04
C GLU A 351 18.96 -38.44 9.19
N GLU A 352 19.15 -39.01 10.38
CA GLU A 352 19.60 -38.31 11.58
C GLU A 352 21.07 -37.86 11.51
N ASP A 353 21.89 -38.59 10.75
CA ASP A 353 23.28 -38.28 10.46
C ASP A 353 23.43 -37.25 9.33
N LYS A 354 22.78 -37.47 8.18
CA LYS A 354 22.86 -36.54 7.03
C LYS A 354 21.99 -35.28 7.17
N GLY A 355 20.98 -35.32 8.05
CA GLY A 355 20.14 -34.20 8.43
C GLY A 355 18.91 -33.96 7.54
N SER A 356 17.94 -33.21 8.09
CA SER A 356 16.63 -32.91 7.47
C SER A 356 16.71 -32.24 6.09
N THR A 357 17.85 -31.65 5.77
CA THR A 357 18.24 -31.10 4.47
C THR A 357 18.01 -32.04 3.29
N PHE A 358 18.33 -33.34 3.44
CA PHE A 358 18.28 -34.31 2.34
C PHE A 358 16.90 -35.00 2.19
N ARG A 359 15.91 -34.59 2.99
CA ARG A 359 14.53 -35.09 2.88
C ARG A 359 13.93 -34.73 1.53
N PHE A 360 13.18 -35.67 0.96
CA PHE A 360 12.50 -35.49 -0.32
C PHE A 360 11.58 -34.25 -0.33
N THR A 361 10.98 -33.88 0.80
CA THR A 361 10.12 -32.69 0.92
C THR A 361 10.84 -31.38 0.63
N PHE A 362 12.10 -31.22 1.08
CA PHE A 362 12.89 -30.02 0.81
C PHE A 362 13.25 -29.93 -0.67
N GLU A 363 13.77 -31.02 -1.24
CA GLU A 363 14.10 -31.08 -2.67
C GLU A 363 12.88 -30.81 -3.56
N ARG A 364 11.74 -31.44 -3.25
CA ARG A 364 10.50 -31.31 -4.00
C ARG A 364 10.06 -29.84 -4.13
N LYS A 365 10.29 -29.03 -3.08
CA LYS A 365 10.07 -27.58 -3.13
C LYS A 365 11.15 -26.84 -3.91
N VAL A 366 12.42 -27.27 -3.87
CA VAL A 366 13.45 -26.72 -4.77
C VAL A 366 13.14 -27.00 -6.24
N LYS A 367 12.63 -28.20 -6.59
CA LYS A 367 12.13 -28.54 -7.93
C LYS A 367 10.97 -27.64 -8.34
N MET A 368 9.98 -27.47 -7.46
CA MET A 368 8.85 -26.55 -7.63
C MET A 368 9.30 -25.10 -7.90
N TYR A 369 10.17 -24.54 -7.05
CA TYR A 369 10.66 -23.17 -7.23
C TYR A 369 11.54 -23.00 -8.48
N LEU A 370 12.29 -24.02 -8.90
CA LEU A 370 12.97 -24.00 -10.19
C LEU A 370 11.97 -23.99 -11.35
N ILE A 371 10.95 -24.84 -11.33
CA ILE A 371 9.88 -24.88 -12.33
C ILE A 371 9.17 -23.52 -12.44
N ASP A 372 8.76 -22.94 -11.31
CA ASP A 372 8.11 -21.63 -11.29
C ASP A 372 9.06 -20.53 -11.80
N THR A 373 10.37 -20.59 -11.49
CA THR A 373 11.39 -19.67 -12.02
C THR A 373 11.66 -19.86 -13.52
N LEU A 374 11.61 -21.09 -14.04
CA LEU A 374 11.74 -21.38 -15.47
C LEU A 374 10.52 -20.87 -16.25
N VAL A 375 9.32 -21.02 -15.70
CA VAL A 375 8.08 -20.42 -16.23
C VAL A 375 8.14 -18.89 -16.21
N ASP A 376 8.63 -18.31 -15.11
CA ASP A 376 8.81 -16.86 -14.95
C ASP A 376 9.78 -16.29 -15.99
N GLY A 377 10.98 -16.89 -16.10
CA GLY A 377 11.98 -16.52 -17.09
C GLY A 377 11.47 -16.65 -18.53
N LEU A 378 10.80 -17.76 -18.86
CA LEU A 378 10.17 -17.95 -20.18
C LEU A 378 9.05 -16.93 -20.48
N PHE A 379 8.31 -16.46 -19.47
CA PHE A 379 7.30 -15.43 -19.66
C PHE A 379 7.93 -14.04 -19.86
N ARG A 380 9.00 -13.71 -19.12
CA ARG A 380 9.70 -12.41 -19.21
C ARG A 380 10.65 -12.28 -20.42
N SER A 381 11.05 -13.39 -21.02
CA SER A 381 12.06 -13.43 -22.09
C SER A 381 11.65 -12.62 -23.33
N THR A 382 12.30 -11.48 -23.53
CA THR A 382 12.06 -10.60 -24.70
C THR A 382 12.86 -10.98 -25.95
N SER A 383 13.81 -11.92 -25.83
CA SER A 383 14.62 -12.42 -26.95
C SER A 383 14.78 -13.95 -26.90
N PRO A 384 15.06 -14.60 -28.05
CA PRO A 384 15.38 -16.03 -28.08
C PRO A 384 16.64 -16.41 -27.30
N GLU A 385 17.60 -15.49 -27.17
CA GLU A 385 18.85 -15.74 -26.42
C GLU A 385 18.64 -15.65 -24.90
N ASP A 386 17.67 -14.87 -24.43
CA ASP A 386 17.23 -14.85 -23.04
C ASP A 386 16.36 -16.08 -22.72
N ALA A 387 15.41 -16.41 -23.61
CA ALA A 387 14.59 -17.63 -23.50
C ALA A 387 15.43 -18.92 -23.46
N ALA A 388 16.59 -18.95 -24.13
CA ALA A 388 17.51 -20.08 -24.11
C ALA A 388 18.13 -20.36 -22.72
N ARG A 389 18.02 -19.43 -21.76
CA ARG A 389 18.44 -19.63 -20.35
C ARG A 389 17.45 -20.46 -19.53
N PHE A 390 16.23 -20.63 -20.08
CA PHE A 390 15.09 -21.29 -19.46
C PHE A 390 14.53 -22.40 -20.38
N PRO A 391 15.29 -23.48 -20.68
CA PRO A 391 14.92 -24.44 -21.71
C PRO A 391 13.58 -25.13 -21.43
N LEU A 392 12.67 -25.10 -22.41
CA LEU A 392 11.35 -25.74 -22.27
C LEU A 392 11.45 -27.26 -22.01
N VAL A 393 12.51 -27.92 -22.51
CA VAL A 393 12.79 -29.34 -22.24
C VAL A 393 13.18 -29.60 -20.78
N GLU A 394 13.95 -28.68 -20.17
CA GLU A 394 14.28 -28.75 -18.74
C GLU A 394 13.02 -28.56 -17.89
N LEU A 395 12.17 -27.58 -18.24
CA LEU A 395 10.88 -27.35 -17.59
C LEU A 395 9.98 -28.59 -17.65
N GLN A 396 9.89 -29.25 -18.81
CA GLN A 396 9.11 -30.49 -18.95
C GLN A 396 9.71 -31.64 -18.13
N SER A 397 11.03 -31.88 -18.24
CA SER A 397 11.71 -32.97 -17.52
C SER A 397 11.59 -32.83 -16.00
N LEU A 398 11.72 -31.61 -15.47
CA LEU A 398 11.55 -31.34 -14.03
C LEU A 398 10.09 -31.51 -13.59
N ALA A 399 9.11 -31.17 -14.44
CA ALA A 399 7.70 -31.39 -14.13
C ALA A 399 7.31 -32.87 -14.16
N GLU A 400 7.93 -33.67 -15.03
CA GLU A 400 7.79 -35.14 -15.06
C GLU A 400 8.40 -35.77 -13.80
N GLU A 401 9.66 -35.42 -13.49
CA GLU A 401 10.36 -35.86 -12.28
C GLU A 401 9.61 -35.47 -11.00
N LEU A 402 9.10 -34.24 -10.91
CA LEU A 402 8.37 -33.75 -9.74
C LEU A 402 7.03 -34.47 -9.54
N MET A 403 6.35 -34.85 -10.62
CA MET A 403 5.13 -35.67 -10.55
C MET A 403 5.45 -37.09 -10.07
N ASP A 404 6.52 -37.70 -10.56
CA ASP A 404 6.91 -39.06 -10.16
C ASP A 404 7.43 -39.11 -8.73
N ASP A 405 8.21 -38.12 -8.28
CA ASP A 405 8.56 -37.92 -6.86
C ASP A 405 7.30 -37.86 -5.99
N CYS A 406 6.30 -37.08 -6.42
CA CYS A 406 5.02 -36.95 -5.72
C CYS A 406 4.19 -38.25 -5.76
N ASN A 407 4.30 -39.06 -6.80
CA ASN A 407 3.61 -40.35 -6.90
C ASN A 407 4.25 -41.39 -5.98
N LYS A 408 5.59 -41.46 -5.96
CA LYS A 408 6.40 -42.42 -5.23
C LYS A 408 6.38 -42.19 -3.71
N ASP A 409 6.82 -41.01 -3.27
CA ASP A 409 7.03 -40.74 -1.83
C ASP A 409 5.86 -39.89 -1.29
N LYS A 410 5.11 -40.41 -0.32
CA LYS A 410 3.99 -39.69 0.30
C LYS A 410 4.42 -39.02 1.60
N VAL A 411 3.90 -37.82 1.83
CA VAL A 411 4.05 -37.08 3.09
C VAL A 411 3.04 -37.58 4.14
N PRO A 412 3.22 -37.27 5.43
CA PRO A 412 2.23 -37.56 6.47
C PRO A 412 0.85 -36.98 6.13
N ASP A 413 -0.20 -37.67 6.57
CA ASP A 413 -1.60 -37.34 6.30
C ASP A 413 -2.11 -36.21 7.22
N ASP A 414 -1.41 -35.07 7.19
CA ASP A 414 -1.85 -33.82 7.79
C ASP A 414 -2.10 -32.75 6.69
N PRO A 415 -3.06 -31.83 6.86
CA PRO A 415 -3.45 -30.90 5.79
C PRO A 415 -2.35 -29.94 5.34
N VAL A 416 -1.48 -29.50 6.27
CA VAL A 416 -0.45 -28.49 6.02
C VAL A 416 0.72 -29.09 5.26
N SER A 417 1.25 -30.24 5.72
CA SER A 417 2.29 -30.98 5.00
C SER A 417 1.78 -31.47 3.64
N THR A 418 0.54 -31.95 3.57
CA THR A 418 -0.08 -32.37 2.31
C THR A 418 -0.21 -31.20 1.35
N PHE A 419 -0.69 -30.04 1.79
CA PHE A 419 -0.80 -28.89 0.88
C PHE A 419 0.58 -28.37 0.45
N ALA A 420 1.47 -28.09 1.41
CA ALA A 420 2.80 -27.55 1.15
C ALA A 420 3.66 -28.47 0.27
N PHE A 421 3.72 -29.77 0.59
CA PHE A 421 4.69 -30.71 0.01
C PHE A 421 4.08 -31.78 -0.90
N GLN A 422 2.76 -31.81 -1.12
CA GLN A 422 2.12 -32.73 -2.07
C GLN A 422 1.28 -31.98 -3.10
N VAL A 423 0.39 -31.06 -2.69
CA VAL A 423 -0.51 -30.34 -3.61
C VAL A 423 0.22 -29.25 -4.40
N GLN A 424 0.93 -28.33 -3.74
CA GLN A 424 1.63 -27.24 -4.43
C GLN A 424 2.62 -27.75 -5.51
N PRO A 425 3.46 -28.78 -5.26
CA PRO A 425 4.32 -29.36 -6.29
C PRO A 425 3.57 -29.94 -7.50
N ILE A 426 2.50 -30.71 -7.28
CA ILE A 426 1.67 -31.27 -8.36
C ILE A 426 1.01 -30.16 -9.17
N VAL A 427 0.55 -29.09 -8.52
CA VAL A 427 -0.07 -27.92 -9.16
C VAL A 427 0.95 -27.15 -10.01
N SER A 428 2.16 -26.90 -9.50
CA SER A 428 3.26 -26.27 -10.26
C SER A 428 3.67 -27.10 -11.47
N ALA A 429 3.86 -28.42 -11.32
CA ALA A 429 4.13 -29.32 -12.44
C ALA A 429 2.98 -29.32 -13.48
N GLY A 430 1.71 -29.36 -13.04
CA GLY A 430 0.54 -29.24 -13.90
C GLY A 430 0.50 -27.92 -14.69
N LYS A 431 0.82 -26.79 -14.03
CA LYS A 431 0.97 -25.47 -14.66
C LYS A 431 2.11 -25.46 -15.68
N ALA A 432 3.24 -26.13 -15.39
CA ALA A 432 4.38 -26.25 -16.28
C ALA A 432 4.07 -27.04 -17.56
N PHE A 433 3.37 -28.18 -17.45
CA PHE A 433 2.89 -28.91 -18.62
C PHE A 433 1.92 -28.06 -19.46
N ALA A 434 0.98 -27.37 -18.81
CA ALA A 434 0.07 -26.47 -19.51
C ALA A 434 0.80 -25.32 -20.21
N PHE A 435 1.87 -24.78 -19.61
CA PHE A 435 2.75 -23.78 -20.20
C PHE A 435 3.56 -24.33 -21.39
N ALA A 436 4.06 -25.56 -21.32
CA ALA A 436 4.75 -26.19 -22.44
C ALA A 436 3.79 -26.47 -23.61
N LEU A 437 2.58 -26.94 -23.32
CA LEU A 437 1.53 -27.19 -24.31
C LEU A 437 1.07 -25.88 -24.99
N ARG A 438 0.77 -24.81 -24.23
CA ARG A 438 0.38 -23.51 -24.83
C ARG A 438 1.49 -22.91 -25.69
N THR A 439 2.75 -23.02 -25.24
CA THR A 439 3.92 -22.50 -25.97
C THR A 439 4.11 -23.25 -27.28
N ARG A 440 3.91 -24.57 -27.27
CA ARG A 440 3.94 -25.40 -28.49
C ARG A 440 2.75 -25.11 -29.42
N ALA A 441 1.57 -24.81 -28.89
CA ALA A 441 0.38 -24.48 -29.69
C ALA A 441 0.52 -23.17 -30.50
N ALA A 442 1.28 -22.20 -30.00
CA ALA A 442 1.48 -20.90 -30.64
C ALA A 442 2.60 -20.86 -31.71
N LEU A 443 3.35 -21.96 -31.89
CA LEU A 443 4.46 -22.03 -32.84
C LEU A 443 3.96 -21.90 -34.30
N PRO A 444 4.72 -21.24 -35.21
CA PRO A 444 4.30 -21.02 -36.60
C PRO A 444 3.90 -22.30 -37.35
N GLN A 445 4.57 -23.42 -37.08
CA GLN A 445 4.30 -24.71 -37.71
C GLN A 445 3.07 -25.47 -37.16
N ASN A 446 2.49 -24.99 -36.05
CA ASN A 446 1.35 -25.63 -35.36
C ASN A 446 0.08 -24.76 -35.37
N ARG A 447 0.09 -23.64 -36.10
CA ARG A 447 -0.99 -22.64 -36.11
C ARG A 447 -1.52 -22.38 -37.52
N ILE A 448 -2.78 -21.98 -37.62
CA ILE A 448 -3.47 -21.70 -38.88
C ILE A 448 -3.53 -20.18 -39.05
N GLU A 449 -2.75 -19.63 -39.96
CA GLU A 449 -2.72 -18.19 -40.30
C GLU A 449 -3.88 -17.83 -41.26
N PHE A 450 -4.38 -16.60 -41.16
CA PHE A 450 -5.28 -15.98 -42.13
C PHE A 450 -4.97 -14.48 -42.27
N SER A 451 -5.55 -13.81 -43.27
CA SER A 451 -5.17 -12.43 -43.63
C SER A 451 -5.22 -11.42 -42.47
N GLY A 452 -6.12 -11.61 -41.51
CA GLY A 452 -6.28 -10.77 -40.31
C GLY A 452 -5.77 -11.36 -38.99
N GLY A 453 -5.16 -12.55 -38.95
CA GLY A 453 -4.90 -13.22 -37.66
C GLY A 453 -4.44 -14.68 -37.74
N HIS A 454 -4.56 -15.42 -36.64
CA HIS A 454 -4.27 -16.86 -36.60
C HIS A 454 -5.08 -17.61 -35.52
N TRP A 455 -5.24 -18.93 -35.71
CA TRP A 455 -5.63 -19.89 -34.67
C TRP A 455 -4.44 -20.71 -34.21
N ILE A 456 -4.27 -20.90 -32.89
CA ILE A 456 -3.28 -21.82 -32.31
C ILE A 456 -3.76 -23.28 -32.35
N ASP A 457 -2.86 -24.24 -32.16
CA ASP A 457 -3.20 -25.68 -32.19
C ASP A 457 -4.34 -26.00 -31.20
N CYS A 458 -5.46 -26.47 -31.74
CA CYS A 458 -6.67 -26.72 -30.95
C CYS A 458 -6.57 -27.99 -30.07
N GLY A 459 -5.77 -28.97 -30.46
CA GLY A 459 -5.53 -30.19 -29.67
C GLY A 459 -4.63 -29.92 -28.47
N LEU A 460 -3.52 -29.24 -28.68
CA LEU A 460 -2.60 -28.79 -27.64
C LEU A 460 -3.27 -27.77 -26.70
N SER A 461 -4.14 -26.90 -27.23
CA SER A 461 -4.95 -25.98 -26.41
C SER A 461 -5.90 -26.72 -25.46
N ARG A 462 -6.69 -27.69 -25.96
CA ARG A 462 -7.55 -28.53 -25.09
C ARG A 462 -6.72 -29.36 -24.08
N ALA A 463 -5.53 -29.80 -24.45
CA ALA A 463 -4.63 -30.48 -23.51
C ALA A 463 -4.14 -29.54 -22.40
N ALA A 464 -3.71 -28.31 -22.73
CA ALA A 464 -3.35 -27.28 -21.75
C ALA A 464 -4.54 -26.90 -20.86
N ALA A 465 -5.74 -26.77 -21.44
CA ALA A 465 -6.98 -26.50 -20.72
C ALA A 465 -7.29 -27.58 -19.68
N LYS A 466 -7.12 -28.86 -20.04
CA LYS A 466 -7.27 -30.00 -19.12
C LYS A 466 -6.24 -29.94 -17.98
N MET A 467 -4.98 -29.62 -18.26
CA MET A 467 -3.95 -29.51 -17.22
C MET A 467 -4.25 -28.38 -16.23
N TYR A 468 -4.60 -27.18 -16.71
CA TYR A 468 -5.04 -26.08 -15.85
C TYR A 468 -6.32 -26.41 -15.06
N ASN A 469 -7.27 -27.16 -15.64
CA ASN A 469 -8.48 -27.60 -14.93
C ASN A 469 -8.14 -28.52 -13.74
N THR A 470 -7.26 -29.50 -13.95
CA THR A 470 -6.80 -30.41 -12.89
C THR A 470 -6.06 -29.65 -11.80
N ALA A 471 -5.13 -28.76 -12.17
CA ALA A 471 -4.39 -27.92 -11.23
C ALA A 471 -5.34 -27.07 -10.37
N GLY A 472 -6.30 -26.37 -10.99
CA GLY A 472 -7.30 -25.57 -10.27
C GLY A 472 -8.24 -26.38 -9.37
N LYS A 473 -8.56 -27.62 -9.73
CA LYS A 473 -9.42 -28.49 -8.90
C LYS A 473 -8.68 -29.18 -7.75
N LEU A 474 -7.36 -29.34 -7.82
CA LEU A 474 -6.51 -29.84 -6.72
C LEU A 474 -6.24 -28.80 -5.63
N LEU A 475 -6.31 -27.50 -5.94
CA LEU A 475 -6.09 -26.44 -4.96
C LEU A 475 -7.22 -26.36 -3.91
N PRO A 476 -6.92 -26.00 -2.64
CA PRO A 476 -7.91 -25.67 -1.61
C PRO A 476 -8.89 -24.56 -2.03
N ARG A 477 -10.01 -24.42 -1.32
CA ARG A 477 -11.06 -23.43 -1.65
C ARG A 477 -10.61 -21.98 -1.47
N ASP A 478 -9.70 -21.78 -0.52
CA ASP A 478 -9.11 -20.53 -0.05
C ASP A 478 -7.81 -20.14 -0.77
N ASP A 479 -7.36 -20.91 -1.77
CA ASP A 479 -6.12 -20.58 -2.48
C ASP A 479 -6.35 -19.62 -3.69
N PRO A 480 -5.64 -18.48 -3.77
CA PRO A 480 -5.82 -17.49 -4.83
C PRO A 480 -5.44 -17.97 -6.25
N GLU A 481 -4.60 -19.00 -6.40
CA GLU A 481 -4.32 -19.57 -7.72
C GLU A 481 -5.49 -20.40 -8.28
N LYS A 482 -6.48 -20.79 -7.45
CA LYS A 482 -7.59 -21.64 -7.88
C LYS A 482 -8.40 -21.02 -9.01
N ALA A 483 -8.86 -19.78 -8.81
CA ALA A 483 -9.58 -19.03 -9.83
C ALA A 483 -8.72 -18.79 -11.08
N ILE A 484 -7.44 -18.45 -10.90
CA ILE A 484 -6.50 -18.20 -12.01
C ILE A 484 -6.36 -19.45 -12.91
N ASN A 485 -6.21 -20.64 -12.31
CA ASN A 485 -6.14 -21.90 -13.04
C ASN A 485 -7.47 -22.25 -13.75
N LEU A 486 -8.62 -22.04 -13.11
CA LEU A 486 -9.94 -22.25 -13.74
C LEU A 486 -10.19 -21.30 -14.93
N PHE A 487 -9.81 -20.02 -14.82
CA PHE A 487 -9.87 -19.08 -15.94
C PHE A 487 -8.87 -19.41 -17.05
N ASN A 488 -7.63 -19.81 -16.71
CA ASN A 488 -6.65 -20.28 -17.70
C ASN A 488 -7.18 -21.51 -18.46
N SER A 489 -7.80 -22.45 -17.76
CA SER A 489 -8.45 -23.62 -18.35
C SER A 489 -9.49 -23.20 -19.39
N LEU A 490 -10.46 -22.36 -19.02
CA LEU A 490 -11.48 -21.86 -19.95
C LEU A 490 -10.90 -21.02 -21.10
N ALA A 491 -9.86 -20.23 -20.86
CA ALA A 491 -9.19 -19.45 -21.90
C ALA A 491 -8.50 -20.33 -22.97
N PHE A 492 -8.06 -21.55 -22.61
CA PHE A 492 -7.53 -22.51 -23.57
C PHE A 492 -8.60 -23.43 -24.18
N ASP A 493 -9.69 -23.73 -23.47
CA ASP A 493 -10.87 -24.37 -24.06
C ASP A 493 -11.56 -23.46 -25.10
N LEU A 494 -11.58 -22.13 -24.89
CA LEU A 494 -12.07 -21.17 -25.87
C LEU A 494 -11.18 -21.12 -27.12
N ARG A 495 -9.85 -21.07 -26.96
CA ARG A 495 -8.92 -21.07 -28.10
C ARG A 495 -8.83 -22.42 -28.82
N GLY A 496 -9.08 -23.53 -28.13
CA GLY A 496 -9.13 -24.87 -28.72
C GLY A 496 -10.51 -25.32 -29.22
N GLY A 497 -11.59 -24.62 -28.87
CA GLY A 497 -12.95 -25.11 -29.01
C GLY A 497 -13.22 -26.37 -28.16
N GLY A 498 -14.48 -26.83 -28.16
CA GLY A 498 -14.87 -28.08 -27.47
C GLY A 498 -15.62 -27.91 -26.15
N VAL A 499 -15.84 -26.68 -25.70
CA VAL A 499 -16.81 -26.35 -24.63
C VAL A 499 -18.16 -25.94 -25.22
N THR A 500 -19.25 -26.32 -24.57
CA THR A 500 -20.60 -25.84 -24.92
C THR A 500 -20.90 -24.46 -24.32
N PHE A 501 -21.94 -23.77 -24.81
CA PHE A 501 -22.45 -22.55 -24.18
C PHE A 501 -22.78 -22.75 -22.70
N GLN A 502 -23.45 -23.85 -22.36
CA GLN A 502 -23.75 -24.23 -20.97
C GLN A 502 -22.47 -24.35 -20.14
N GLN A 503 -21.49 -25.14 -20.61
CA GLN A 503 -20.23 -25.36 -19.90
C GLN A 503 -19.40 -24.08 -19.74
N LEU A 504 -19.43 -23.17 -20.73
CA LEU A 504 -18.79 -21.86 -20.62
C LEU A 504 -19.40 -21.06 -19.45
N PHE A 505 -20.73 -20.97 -19.39
CA PHE A 505 -21.40 -20.18 -18.33
C PHE A 505 -21.24 -20.81 -16.94
N GLU A 506 -21.40 -22.13 -16.82
CA GLU A 506 -21.27 -22.86 -15.55
C GLU A 506 -19.84 -22.75 -14.99
N ARG A 507 -18.82 -23.06 -15.79
CA ARG A 507 -17.42 -23.01 -15.35
C ARG A 507 -16.92 -21.58 -15.19
N ALA A 508 -17.45 -20.60 -15.93
CA ALA A 508 -17.14 -19.19 -15.68
C ALA A 508 -17.73 -18.73 -14.33
N ALA A 509 -18.91 -19.23 -13.94
CA ALA A 509 -19.44 -19.00 -12.60
C ALA A 509 -18.62 -19.71 -11.51
N GLU A 510 -18.16 -20.94 -11.76
CA GLU A 510 -17.20 -21.67 -10.89
C GLU A 510 -15.92 -20.84 -10.67
N ALA A 511 -15.32 -20.32 -11.74
CA ALA A 511 -14.09 -19.53 -11.70
C ALA A 511 -14.27 -18.14 -11.05
N GLU A 512 -15.42 -17.48 -11.23
CA GLU A 512 -15.74 -16.23 -10.54
C GLU A 512 -16.03 -16.44 -9.05
N ALA A 513 -16.72 -17.53 -8.68
CA ALA A 513 -16.99 -17.87 -7.29
C ALA A 513 -15.71 -18.24 -6.51
N ALA A 514 -14.78 -18.93 -7.17
CA ALA A 514 -13.46 -19.28 -6.63
C ALA A 514 -12.56 -18.07 -6.29
N LEU A 515 -12.94 -16.83 -6.65
CA LEU A 515 -12.26 -15.62 -6.19
C LEU A 515 -12.65 -15.23 -4.77
N ALA A 516 -13.84 -15.57 -4.28
CA ALA A 516 -14.34 -15.00 -3.02
C ALA A 516 -13.62 -15.51 -1.75
N PRO A 517 -13.42 -16.82 -1.53
CA PRO A 517 -12.75 -17.30 -0.31
C PRO A 517 -11.30 -16.79 -0.13
N PRO A 518 -10.40 -16.78 -1.14
CA PRO A 518 -9.07 -16.19 -0.94
C PRO A 518 -9.12 -14.68 -0.67
N GLU A 519 -10.15 -13.97 -1.12
CA GLU A 519 -10.28 -12.52 -0.87
C GLU A 519 -10.56 -12.15 0.59
N GLU A 520 -11.00 -13.11 1.41
CA GLU A 520 -11.24 -12.91 2.85
C GLU A 520 -9.92 -12.78 3.62
N ILE A 521 -8.97 -13.70 3.41
CA ILE A 521 -7.68 -13.73 4.13
C ILE A 521 -6.52 -13.13 3.30
N PHE A 522 -6.33 -13.54 2.04
CA PHE A 522 -5.25 -13.01 1.20
C PHE A 522 -5.58 -11.64 0.58
N GLY A 523 -6.86 -11.29 0.51
CA GLY A 523 -7.32 -9.98 0.03
C GLY A 523 -7.67 -9.92 -1.45
N PRO A 524 -8.12 -8.75 -1.95
CA PRO A 524 -8.73 -8.58 -3.27
C PRO A 524 -7.81 -9.09 -4.37
N SER A 525 -8.17 -10.24 -4.96
CA SER A 525 -7.39 -10.88 -6.01
C SER A 525 -7.30 -9.96 -7.22
N PRO A 526 -6.17 -9.86 -7.95
CA PRO A 526 -6.05 -8.98 -9.11
C PRO A 526 -7.11 -9.30 -10.18
N ARG A 527 -8.23 -8.59 -10.20
CA ARG A 527 -9.42 -8.95 -11.01
C ARG A 527 -9.24 -8.73 -12.52
N SER A 528 -8.04 -8.44 -13.01
CA SER A 528 -7.77 -7.86 -14.34
C SER A 528 -6.71 -8.59 -15.19
N PHE A 529 -6.55 -9.91 -15.03
CA PHE A 529 -5.69 -10.74 -15.89
C PHE A 529 -6.41 -11.30 -17.14
N ASP A 530 -5.64 -11.56 -18.19
CA ASP A 530 -6.11 -11.71 -19.58
C ASP A 530 -7.11 -12.87 -19.75
N SER A 531 -6.82 -14.05 -19.16
CA SER A 531 -7.71 -15.22 -19.20
C SER A 531 -9.11 -14.91 -18.64
N ARG A 532 -9.20 -14.14 -17.55
CA ARG A 532 -10.50 -13.70 -16.98
C ARG A 532 -11.19 -12.66 -17.87
N ARG A 533 -10.42 -11.76 -18.52
CA ARG A 533 -10.97 -10.81 -19.50
C ARG A 533 -11.59 -11.54 -20.69
N LEU A 534 -10.84 -12.47 -21.30
CA LEU A 534 -11.30 -13.29 -22.43
C LEU A 534 -12.56 -14.09 -22.09
N VAL A 535 -12.56 -14.81 -20.96
CA VAL A 535 -13.71 -15.62 -20.54
C VAL A 535 -14.95 -14.75 -20.25
N ARG A 536 -14.79 -13.62 -19.56
CA ARG A 536 -15.91 -12.67 -19.33
C ARG A 536 -16.43 -12.06 -20.62
N HIS A 537 -15.55 -11.75 -21.58
CA HIS A 537 -15.96 -11.20 -22.88
C HIS A 537 -16.68 -12.25 -23.74
N ALA A 538 -16.16 -13.48 -23.82
CA ALA A 538 -16.84 -14.60 -24.47
C ALA A 538 -18.23 -14.86 -23.86
N CYS A 539 -18.36 -14.79 -22.54
CA CYS A 539 -19.66 -14.86 -21.85
C CYS A 539 -20.60 -13.70 -22.20
N ALA A 540 -20.08 -12.48 -22.37
CA ALA A 540 -20.89 -11.33 -22.78
C ALA A 540 -21.37 -11.50 -24.24
N CYS A 541 -20.47 -11.76 -25.19
CA CYS A 541 -20.82 -12.00 -26.59
C CYS A 541 -21.80 -13.16 -26.78
N ALA A 542 -21.63 -14.25 -26.02
CA ALA A 542 -22.57 -15.36 -26.02
C ALA A 542 -23.96 -14.92 -25.51
N ARG A 543 -24.04 -14.16 -24.41
CA ARG A 543 -25.31 -13.62 -23.89
C ARG A 543 -25.97 -12.65 -24.85
N ASP A 544 -25.22 -11.72 -25.44
CA ASP A 544 -25.76 -10.72 -26.37
C ASP A 544 -26.26 -11.38 -27.67
N SER A 545 -25.52 -12.37 -28.19
CA SER A 545 -25.92 -13.16 -29.36
C SER A 545 -27.18 -13.98 -29.09
N LEU A 546 -27.34 -14.53 -27.88
CA LEU A 546 -28.55 -15.25 -27.49
C LEU A 546 -29.72 -14.29 -27.19
N ALA A 547 -29.47 -13.16 -26.53
CA ALA A 547 -30.51 -12.25 -26.03
C ALA A 547 -31.42 -11.68 -27.14
N ALA A 548 -30.89 -11.48 -28.35
CA ALA A 548 -31.66 -11.07 -29.53
C ALA A 548 -32.76 -12.07 -29.93
N HIS A 549 -32.73 -13.30 -29.39
CA HIS A 549 -33.58 -14.41 -29.77
C HIS A 549 -34.36 -15.03 -28.60
N LEU A 550 -34.21 -14.52 -27.38
CA LEU A 550 -35.06 -14.92 -26.24
C LEU A 550 -36.51 -14.41 -26.44
N PRO A 551 -37.54 -15.20 -26.07
CA PRO A 551 -37.49 -16.51 -25.41
C PRO A 551 -37.46 -17.71 -26.38
N ALA A 552 -37.28 -17.51 -27.68
CA ALA A 552 -37.43 -18.54 -28.72
C ALA A 552 -36.21 -19.49 -28.87
N ILE A 553 -35.34 -19.58 -27.87
CA ILE A 553 -34.13 -20.41 -27.91
C ILE A 553 -34.45 -21.80 -27.32
N PRO A 554 -34.31 -22.89 -28.08
CA PRO A 554 -34.44 -24.23 -27.53
C PRO A 554 -33.24 -24.59 -26.65
N GLU A 555 -33.43 -25.43 -25.63
CA GLU A 555 -32.35 -25.87 -24.73
C GLU A 555 -31.18 -26.52 -25.48
N SER A 556 -31.44 -27.17 -26.62
CA SER A 556 -30.44 -27.74 -27.51
C SER A 556 -29.43 -26.72 -28.08
N ALA A 557 -29.75 -25.43 -28.10
CA ALA A 557 -28.80 -24.38 -28.46
C ALA A 557 -27.69 -24.22 -27.40
N PHE A 558 -28.00 -24.39 -26.11
CA PHE A 558 -27.00 -24.31 -25.04
C PHE A 558 -26.05 -25.52 -25.02
N ALA A 559 -26.45 -26.63 -25.63
CA ALA A 559 -25.63 -27.81 -25.86
C ALA A 559 -24.72 -27.71 -27.10
N GLN A 560 -24.82 -26.64 -27.91
CA GLN A 560 -23.90 -26.42 -29.04
C GLN A 560 -22.48 -26.12 -28.57
N VAL A 561 -21.50 -26.66 -29.28
CA VAL A 561 -20.07 -26.44 -29.04
C VAL A 561 -19.61 -25.12 -29.65
N LEU A 562 -18.80 -24.37 -28.91
CA LEU A 562 -18.22 -23.11 -29.34
C LEU A 562 -17.07 -23.31 -30.34
N LYS A 563 -17.03 -22.42 -31.34
CA LYS A 563 -15.91 -22.31 -32.29
C LYS A 563 -14.61 -21.96 -31.56
N PRO A 564 -13.45 -22.49 -32.00
CA PRO A 564 -12.15 -22.01 -31.56
C PRO A 564 -12.00 -20.50 -31.78
N VAL A 565 -11.63 -19.76 -30.73
CA VAL A 565 -11.43 -18.30 -30.78
C VAL A 565 -10.07 -17.97 -31.40
N PRO A 566 -9.99 -17.25 -32.53
CA PRO A 566 -8.73 -16.81 -33.12
C PRO A 566 -8.14 -15.60 -32.41
N THR A 567 -6.83 -15.43 -32.57
CA THR A 567 -6.14 -14.15 -32.37
C THR A 567 -6.25 -13.34 -33.67
N VAL A 568 -6.72 -12.10 -33.60
CA VAL A 568 -6.86 -11.16 -34.73
C VAL A 568 -5.93 -9.98 -34.48
N PHE A 569 -5.32 -9.43 -35.53
CA PHE A 569 -4.44 -8.27 -35.42
C PHE A 569 -5.16 -6.99 -35.84
N SER A 570 -5.27 -6.03 -34.92
CA SER A 570 -5.95 -4.74 -35.12
C SER A 570 -5.36 -3.96 -36.29
N GLU A 571 -4.03 -3.98 -36.44
CA GLU A 571 -3.27 -3.34 -37.52
C GLU A 571 -3.57 -3.94 -38.91
N ARG A 572 -4.04 -5.19 -38.96
CA ARG A 572 -4.43 -5.90 -40.20
C ARG A 572 -5.91 -5.76 -40.55
N MET A 573 -6.72 -5.08 -39.73
CA MET A 573 -8.17 -4.95 -39.91
C MET A 573 -8.53 -3.77 -40.83
N PRO A 574 -9.08 -3.98 -42.04
CA PRO A 574 -9.48 -2.88 -42.92
C PRO A 574 -10.68 -2.10 -42.37
N ALA A 575 -10.65 -0.79 -42.48
CA ALA A 575 -11.71 0.09 -42.01
C ALA A 575 -13.09 -0.32 -42.56
N GLY A 576 -14.04 -0.58 -41.65
CA GLY A 576 -15.42 -0.98 -41.99
C GLY A 576 -15.63 -2.48 -42.24
N LYS A 577 -14.58 -3.32 -42.21
CA LYS A 577 -14.71 -4.79 -42.24
C LYS A 577 -14.71 -5.39 -40.84
N THR A 578 -15.30 -6.58 -40.71
CA THR A 578 -15.13 -7.47 -39.55
C THR A 578 -14.03 -8.50 -39.81
N TRP A 579 -13.54 -9.16 -38.77
CA TRP A 579 -12.53 -10.22 -38.90
C TRP A 579 -13.09 -11.44 -39.66
N GLU A 580 -14.41 -11.65 -39.61
CA GLU A 580 -15.09 -12.65 -40.42
C GLU A 580 -15.01 -12.37 -41.93
N ASP A 581 -14.93 -11.10 -42.35
CA ASP A 581 -14.79 -10.67 -43.75
C ASP A 581 -13.33 -10.78 -44.26
N LEU A 582 -12.44 -11.35 -43.43
CA LEU A 582 -11.02 -11.65 -43.68
C LEU A 582 -10.71 -13.16 -43.67
N LEU A 583 -11.73 -14.01 -43.46
CA LEU A 583 -11.63 -15.46 -43.51
C LEU A 583 -11.87 -15.98 -44.93
N GLU A 584 -11.13 -17.02 -45.30
CA GLU A 584 -11.39 -17.75 -46.53
C GLU A 584 -12.67 -18.62 -46.40
N PRO A 585 -13.51 -18.74 -47.45
CA PRO A 585 -14.80 -19.44 -47.35
C PRO A 585 -14.71 -20.90 -46.91
N ASP A 586 -13.60 -21.58 -47.23
CA ASP A 586 -13.38 -22.98 -46.88
C ASP A 586 -12.92 -23.16 -45.42
N LEU A 587 -11.97 -22.33 -44.96
CA LEU A 587 -11.58 -22.25 -43.54
C LEU A 587 -12.78 -21.90 -42.64
N ARG A 588 -13.73 -21.11 -43.13
CA ARG A 588 -15.00 -20.80 -42.44
C ARG A 588 -15.95 -22.01 -42.32
N ARG A 589 -15.84 -23.01 -43.21
CA ARG A 589 -16.62 -24.27 -43.20
C ARG A 589 -16.00 -25.36 -42.32
N GLU A 590 -14.68 -25.43 -42.25
CA GLU A 590 -13.96 -26.49 -41.53
C GLU A 590 -14.06 -26.37 -39.99
N LEU A 591 -14.33 -25.17 -39.48
CA LEU A 591 -14.50 -24.92 -38.04
C LEU A 591 -15.96 -25.17 -37.59
N PRO A 592 -16.21 -26.02 -36.57
CA PRO A 592 -17.57 -26.35 -36.11
C PRO A 592 -18.13 -25.33 -35.09
N GLY A 593 -19.42 -24.97 -35.23
CA GLY A 593 -20.16 -24.07 -34.32
C GLY A 593 -20.55 -22.72 -34.95
N ASP A 594 -21.40 -21.92 -34.28
CA ASP A 594 -22.07 -20.73 -34.87
C ASP A 594 -21.85 -19.38 -34.13
N LEU A 595 -20.78 -19.23 -33.35
CA LEU A 595 -20.49 -17.99 -32.60
C LEU A 595 -19.28 -17.21 -33.15
N ALA A 596 -19.41 -15.87 -33.15
CA ALA A 596 -18.43 -14.91 -33.68
C ALA A 596 -17.66 -14.16 -32.58
N VAL A 597 -16.72 -14.85 -31.92
CA VAL A 597 -15.81 -14.26 -30.90
C VAL A 597 -14.36 -14.38 -31.39
N ALA A 598 -13.61 -13.28 -31.32
CA ALA A 598 -12.19 -13.22 -31.65
C ALA A 598 -11.41 -12.32 -30.66
N GLU A 599 -10.16 -12.67 -30.40
CA GLU A 599 -9.24 -11.96 -29.51
C GLU A 599 -8.38 -10.98 -30.31
N VAL A 600 -8.79 -9.70 -30.34
CA VAL A 600 -8.20 -8.68 -31.24
C VAL A 600 -7.06 -7.92 -30.54
N VAL A 601 -5.81 -8.17 -30.90
CA VAL A 601 -4.59 -7.59 -30.30
C VAL A 601 -3.82 -6.70 -31.28
N ASP A 602 -2.95 -5.83 -30.78
CA ASP A 602 -2.05 -5.02 -31.63
C ASP A 602 -0.80 -5.83 -32.02
N GLU A 603 -0.30 -5.67 -33.25
CA GLU A 603 0.70 -6.56 -33.85
C GLU A 603 2.08 -6.41 -33.21
N GLY A 604 2.38 -5.22 -32.68
CA GLY A 604 3.59 -4.95 -31.89
C GLY A 604 3.74 -5.77 -30.60
N TRP A 605 2.67 -6.38 -30.07
CA TRP A 605 2.69 -7.10 -28.77
C TRP A 605 3.08 -8.57 -28.87
N ILE A 606 3.11 -9.16 -30.08
CA ILE A 606 3.32 -10.61 -30.29
C ILE A 606 4.70 -11.07 -29.77
N ARG A 607 5.68 -10.18 -29.70
CA ARG A 607 7.07 -10.50 -29.29
C ARG A 607 7.32 -10.27 -27.80
N GLY A 608 6.80 -11.18 -26.98
CA GLY A 608 7.34 -11.45 -25.63
C GLY A 608 6.75 -10.62 -24.48
N THR A 609 5.50 -10.14 -24.56
CA THR A 609 4.84 -9.45 -23.44
C THR A 609 3.38 -9.88 -23.23
N CYS A 610 2.83 -9.53 -22.06
CA CYS A 610 1.46 -9.88 -21.62
C CYS A 610 0.38 -9.26 -22.54
N TRP A 611 -0.81 -9.87 -22.67
CA TRP A 611 -1.80 -9.51 -23.71
C TRP A 611 -2.67 -8.33 -23.25
N ALA A 612 -2.05 -7.20 -22.90
CA ALA A 612 -2.72 -6.12 -22.17
C ALA A 612 -3.59 -5.19 -23.04
N CYS A 613 -3.31 -5.08 -24.34
CA CYS A 613 -4.13 -4.37 -25.33
C CYS A 613 -4.96 -5.36 -26.15
N ILE A 614 -6.23 -5.55 -25.77
CA ILE A 614 -7.19 -6.36 -26.55
C ILE A 614 -8.48 -5.55 -26.82
N HIS A 615 -8.72 -5.23 -28.09
CA HIS A 615 -9.87 -4.45 -28.58
C HIS A 615 -10.93 -5.37 -29.21
N PHE A 616 -11.49 -6.28 -28.41
CA PHE A 616 -12.48 -7.27 -28.86
C PHE A 616 -13.65 -6.64 -29.63
N ALA A 617 -14.04 -7.26 -30.75
CA ALA A 617 -15.15 -6.83 -31.61
C ALA A 617 -16.06 -8.02 -31.95
N CYS A 618 -17.38 -7.83 -31.85
CA CYS A 618 -18.36 -8.89 -32.05
C CYS A 618 -19.56 -8.46 -32.91
N ARG A 619 -19.88 -9.28 -33.92
CA ARG A 619 -21.19 -9.40 -34.59
C ARG A 619 -21.28 -10.82 -35.16
N SER A 620 -22.30 -11.60 -34.79
CA SER A 620 -22.63 -12.85 -35.50
C SER A 620 -23.78 -12.59 -36.49
N ARG A 621 -23.65 -13.12 -37.72
CA ARG A 621 -24.76 -13.25 -38.67
C ARG A 621 -25.38 -14.66 -38.67
N ALA A 622 -24.86 -15.60 -37.87
CA ALA A 622 -25.19 -17.02 -38.00
C ALA A 622 -26.55 -17.40 -37.38
N LEU A 623 -26.91 -16.87 -36.20
CA LEU A 623 -28.18 -17.21 -35.54
C LEU A 623 -29.42 -16.73 -36.33
N GLU A 624 -29.29 -15.70 -37.17
CA GLU A 624 -30.38 -15.23 -38.05
C GLU A 624 -30.83 -16.32 -39.05
N ALA A 625 -29.93 -17.22 -39.47
CA ALA A 625 -30.27 -18.30 -40.39
C ALA A 625 -31.08 -19.42 -39.69
N VAL A 626 -30.66 -19.81 -38.49
CA VAL A 626 -31.20 -20.98 -37.74
C VAL A 626 -32.63 -20.74 -37.24
N LEU A 627 -33.01 -19.49 -36.99
CA LEU A 627 -34.27 -19.12 -36.32
C LEU A 627 -35.38 -18.66 -37.28
N SER A 628 -35.19 -18.85 -38.59
CA SER A 628 -35.96 -18.20 -39.64
C SER A 628 -37.39 -18.74 -39.88
N GLU A 629 -37.82 -19.84 -39.23
CA GLU A 629 -39.01 -20.59 -39.68
C GLU A 629 -40.18 -20.79 -38.68
N ASN A 630 -40.01 -20.76 -37.35
CA ASN A 630 -41.01 -21.40 -36.44
C ASN A 630 -41.42 -20.73 -35.10
N ALA A 631 -41.20 -19.41 -34.89
CA ALA A 631 -41.53 -18.76 -33.59
C ALA A 631 -42.39 -17.48 -33.69
N ARG A 632 -43.72 -17.61 -33.88
CA ARG A 632 -44.70 -16.50 -33.79
C ARG A 632 -45.96 -16.85 -32.98
N THR A 633 -45.84 -17.22 -31.70
CA THR A 633 -46.99 -17.22 -30.78
C THR A 633 -46.63 -17.18 -29.29
N SER A 634 -47.55 -16.65 -28.49
CA SER A 634 -47.70 -16.85 -27.03
C SER A 634 -46.77 -16.06 -26.09
N LEU A 635 -47.16 -16.01 -24.80
CA LEU A 635 -46.96 -14.86 -23.92
C LEU A 635 -46.52 -15.23 -22.49
N ALA A 636 -45.61 -14.40 -21.95
CA ALA A 636 -45.39 -14.10 -20.52
C ALA A 636 -44.73 -15.14 -19.59
N ARG A 637 -44.12 -14.59 -18.53
CA ARG A 637 -43.52 -15.21 -17.32
C ARG A 637 -42.16 -15.92 -17.49
N LEU A 638 -41.08 -15.12 -17.40
CA LEU A 638 -40.02 -15.29 -16.38
C LEU A 638 -39.07 -14.08 -16.43
N HIS A 639 -38.91 -13.37 -15.30
CA HIS A 639 -38.01 -12.21 -15.18
C HIS A 639 -37.04 -12.44 -14.01
N HIS A 640 -35.75 -12.54 -14.30
CA HIS A 640 -34.66 -12.24 -13.37
C HIS A 640 -33.40 -11.82 -14.16
N PRO A 641 -33.14 -10.52 -14.33
CA PRO A 641 -31.95 -10.05 -15.04
C PRO A 641 -30.72 -10.02 -14.11
N LEU A 642 -29.70 -10.80 -14.43
CA LEU A 642 -28.34 -10.61 -13.88
C LEU A 642 -27.69 -9.41 -14.58
N THR A 643 -27.95 -8.20 -14.09
CA THR A 643 -27.40 -6.96 -14.66
C THR A 643 -25.89 -6.80 -14.38
N PRO A 644 -25.08 -6.38 -15.37
CA PRO A 644 -23.64 -6.23 -15.20
C PRO A 644 -23.25 -4.91 -14.52
N SER A 645 -22.31 -4.94 -13.57
CA SER A 645 -21.80 -3.72 -12.92
C SER A 645 -20.34 -3.83 -12.44
N ALA A 646 -19.39 -3.41 -13.28
CA ALA A 646 -18.05 -2.92 -12.88
C ALA A 646 -17.28 -2.36 -14.10
N PRO A 647 -16.98 -1.04 -14.16
CA PRO A 647 -15.93 -0.51 -15.03
C PRO A 647 -14.55 -0.89 -14.48
N PHE A 648 -13.57 -1.14 -15.36
CA PHE A 648 -12.20 -1.48 -14.94
C PHE A 648 -11.43 -0.26 -14.40
N LEU A 649 -10.58 -0.52 -13.40
CA LEU A 649 -9.49 0.36 -12.97
C LEU A 649 -8.15 -0.18 -13.51
N SER A 650 -7.17 0.71 -13.61
CA SER A 650 -5.77 0.36 -13.90
C SER A 650 -5.10 -0.30 -12.68
N PRO A 651 -4.00 -1.06 -12.86
CA PRO A 651 -3.63 -2.13 -11.92
C PRO A 651 -2.66 -1.72 -10.80
N PRO A 652 -2.74 -2.38 -9.64
CA PRO A 652 -1.65 -2.50 -8.68
C PRO A 652 -1.07 -3.92 -8.61
N HIS A 653 0.23 -4.01 -8.93
CA HIS A 653 1.28 -4.95 -8.46
C HIS A 653 1.15 -6.50 -8.57
N PRO A 654 2.29 -7.23 -8.59
CA PRO A 654 2.34 -8.63 -9.00
C PRO A 654 2.79 -9.61 -7.90
N LEU A 655 2.10 -10.75 -7.79
CA LEU A 655 2.72 -12.02 -7.38
C LEU A 655 2.27 -13.24 -8.22
N THR A 656 1.40 -13.02 -9.23
CA THR A 656 0.92 -14.06 -10.17
C THR A 656 0.82 -13.56 -11.63
N CYS A 657 1.32 -12.36 -11.95
CA CYS A 657 1.25 -11.73 -13.28
C CYS A 657 2.47 -10.83 -13.59
N PHE A 658 2.71 -10.52 -14.87
CA PHE A 658 4.00 -10.07 -15.40
C PHE A 658 3.95 -8.71 -16.14
N PRO A 659 4.74 -7.68 -15.74
CA PRO A 659 4.85 -6.40 -16.45
C PRO A 659 6.25 -6.13 -17.12
N PRO A 660 6.36 -5.19 -18.09
CA PRO A 660 7.40 -5.26 -19.15
C PRO A 660 8.15 -3.95 -19.57
N PHE A 661 9.07 -4.08 -20.55
CA PHE A 661 9.51 -3.15 -21.63
C PHE A 661 11.03 -2.86 -21.84
N PHE A 662 11.40 -2.61 -23.11
CA PHE A 662 12.75 -2.41 -23.71
C PHE A 662 12.70 -1.31 -24.80
N PRO A 663 13.84 -0.75 -25.28
CA PRO A 663 14.30 -1.01 -26.67
C PRO A 663 15.88 -0.94 -26.83
N PRO A 664 16.50 -0.97 -28.04
CA PRO A 664 16.60 -2.14 -28.94
C PRO A 664 18.01 -2.40 -29.58
N THR A 665 18.20 -3.58 -30.21
CA THR A 665 19.22 -3.94 -31.27
C THR A 665 20.73 -3.92 -30.92
N ASP A 666 21.64 -4.75 -31.51
CA ASP A 666 21.53 -5.68 -32.65
C ASP A 666 22.57 -6.86 -32.64
N GLN A 667 22.13 -8.06 -33.06
CA GLN A 667 22.88 -9.27 -33.55
C GLN A 667 23.97 -9.93 -32.62
N PRO A 668 24.66 -11.07 -32.98
CA PRO A 668 24.44 -12.34 -32.24
C PRO A 668 25.72 -13.15 -31.84
N ILE A 669 25.52 -14.37 -31.26
CA ILE A 669 26.36 -15.62 -31.35
C ILE A 669 26.85 -16.28 -30.02
N ARG A 670 26.27 -17.48 -29.74
CA ARG A 670 26.80 -18.72 -29.07
C ARG A 670 27.31 -18.77 -27.59
N VAL A 671 26.56 -19.56 -26.80
CA VAL A 671 26.97 -20.76 -25.99
C VAL A 671 28.09 -20.67 -24.93
N SER A 672 27.74 -20.83 -23.64
CA SER A 672 28.23 -21.93 -22.74
C SER A 672 27.71 -21.82 -21.27
N GLN A 673 27.81 -22.94 -20.52
CA GLN A 673 27.35 -23.24 -19.14
C GLN A 673 28.52 -23.18 -18.11
N PRO A 674 28.37 -23.48 -16.79
CA PRO A 674 27.27 -23.30 -15.81
C PRO A 674 27.75 -22.79 -14.40
N SER A 675 26.88 -22.93 -13.37
CA SER A 675 27.19 -23.42 -11.98
C SER A 675 27.28 -22.42 -10.77
N THR A 676 26.28 -22.13 -9.90
CA THR A 676 25.56 -22.95 -8.89
C THR A 676 25.97 -22.75 -7.36
N ARG A 677 25.30 -21.80 -6.62
CA ARG A 677 24.80 -21.71 -5.17
C ARG A 677 25.69 -21.97 -3.87
N ALA A 678 25.35 -21.30 -2.73
CA ALA A 678 25.23 -21.76 -1.29
C ALA A 678 26.30 -21.63 -0.11
N HIS A 679 26.06 -21.62 1.26
CA HIS A 679 24.89 -21.24 2.18
C HIS A 679 25.03 -21.19 3.81
N PRO A 680 24.80 -22.24 4.71
CA PRO A 680 24.23 -22.68 6.69
C PRO A 680 24.40 -21.86 8.20
N THR A 681 23.51 -22.69 8.96
CA THR A 681 23.22 -23.26 10.39
C THR A 681 23.63 -22.76 11.86
N MET A 682 22.65 -22.41 12.74
CA MET A 682 22.54 -22.64 14.25
C MET A 682 23.52 -21.92 15.26
N ALA A 683 23.35 -21.80 16.63
CA ALA A 683 22.46 -22.34 17.73
C ALA A 683 22.05 -21.32 18.90
N SER A 684 21.20 -21.64 19.92
CA SER A 684 20.34 -20.68 20.73
C SER A 684 20.28 -20.71 22.32
N THR A 685 19.43 -19.84 22.98
CA THR A 685 18.75 -19.92 24.36
C THR A 685 19.40 -19.21 25.63
N VAL A 686 18.83 -18.87 26.85
CA VAL A 686 17.47 -18.92 27.56
C VAL A 686 17.30 -18.14 28.96
N ARG A 687 16.12 -17.53 29.32
CA ARG A 687 15.45 -17.22 30.68
C ARG A 687 16.10 -16.24 31.75
N GLN A 688 15.55 -15.74 32.91
CA GLN A 688 14.24 -15.46 33.68
C GLN A 688 14.53 -14.53 34.95
N ARG A 689 13.77 -14.08 36.00
CA ARG A 689 12.40 -14.02 36.71
C ARG A 689 12.52 -12.98 37.93
N THR A 690 11.69 -12.56 38.96
CA THR A 690 10.29 -12.50 39.59
C THR A 690 10.38 -11.67 40.95
N ALA A 691 9.40 -11.21 41.79
CA ALA A 691 7.94 -10.86 41.86
C ALA A 691 7.53 -10.30 43.31
N ALA A 692 6.23 -9.94 43.61
CA ALA A 692 5.52 -9.67 44.93
C ALA A 692 4.96 -8.23 45.29
N LYS A 693 4.17 -8.04 46.40
CA LYS A 693 3.02 -7.05 46.57
C LYS A 693 2.89 -6.24 47.94
N ALA A 694 2.30 -5.01 47.91
CA ALA A 694 1.33 -4.32 48.86
C ALA A 694 1.65 -3.34 50.08
N ALA A 695 0.97 -2.15 50.07
CA ALA A 695 0.19 -1.41 51.15
C ALA A 695 0.68 -0.28 52.15
N ALA A 696 0.03 0.92 52.08
CA ALA A 696 -0.40 1.95 53.11
C ALA A 696 0.55 2.96 53.87
N ALA A 697 0.04 4.16 54.28
CA ALA A 697 0.74 5.35 54.86
C ALA A 697 -0.03 6.15 55.96
N PRO A 698 0.59 7.06 56.78
CA PRO A 698 0.41 8.55 56.66
C PRO A 698 1.57 9.48 57.19
N ARG A 699 1.47 10.83 57.03
CA ARG A 699 2.57 11.86 57.16
C ARG A 699 2.68 12.65 58.48
N LYS A 700 3.85 13.27 58.72
CA LYS A 700 3.98 14.70 59.16
C LYS A 700 5.34 15.33 58.74
N GLU A 701 5.44 16.66 58.73
CA GLU A 701 6.53 17.44 58.13
C GLU A 701 7.73 17.76 59.07
N LYS A 702 8.99 17.73 58.58
CA LYS A 702 9.83 18.93 58.27
C LYS A 702 11.36 18.70 58.22
N GLU A 703 11.99 19.44 57.29
CA GLU A 703 13.37 19.98 57.26
C GLU A 703 14.63 19.08 57.30
N HIS A 704 15.50 19.35 56.30
CA HIS A 704 16.97 19.18 56.24
C HIS A 704 17.66 17.79 56.18
N ASP A 705 18.18 17.53 54.97
CA ASP A 705 19.54 17.01 54.66
C ASP A 705 19.85 15.50 54.73
N VAL A 706 20.85 15.10 53.92
CA VAL A 706 21.58 13.81 53.84
C VAL A 706 20.79 12.48 53.82
N LEU A 707 20.73 11.86 52.63
CA LEU A 707 20.83 10.41 52.37
C LEU A 707 20.30 9.39 53.42
N ALA A 708 19.02 9.45 53.82
CA ALA A 708 18.33 8.31 54.45
C ALA A 708 16.79 8.35 54.33
N SER A 709 16.19 7.16 54.13
CA SER A 709 14.83 6.71 54.50
C SER A 709 13.54 7.51 54.15
N SER A 710 12.69 6.86 53.35
CA SER A 710 11.22 6.69 53.49
C SER A 710 10.25 7.90 53.48
N ASP A 711 9.71 8.16 52.28
CA ASP A 711 8.28 8.12 51.88
C ASP A 711 7.13 8.80 52.68
N SER A 712 6.31 9.51 51.88
CA SER A 712 4.84 9.70 51.96
C SER A 712 4.22 10.80 52.85
N GLU A 713 3.76 11.87 52.19
CA GLU A 713 2.37 11.92 51.69
C GLU A 713 2.37 12.56 50.31
N GLU A 714 1.35 12.26 49.52
CA GLU A 714 1.15 12.88 48.21
C GLU A 714 0.71 14.34 48.37
N GLU A 715 1.53 15.28 47.87
CA GLU A 715 0.94 16.46 47.25
C GLU A 715 0.26 16.00 45.96
N GLN A 716 -1.04 16.29 45.81
CA GLN A 716 -1.68 16.18 44.50
C GLN A 716 -1.10 17.26 43.59
N ASP A 717 -0.13 16.85 42.77
CA ASP A 717 0.47 17.68 41.74
C ASP A 717 -0.63 18.41 40.93
N PRO A 718 -0.64 19.75 40.89
CA PRO A 718 -1.64 20.51 40.14
C PRO A 718 -1.59 20.25 38.63
N LEU A 719 -0.51 19.65 38.11
CA LEU A 719 -0.47 19.14 36.74
C LEU A 719 -1.27 17.83 36.59
N LYS A 720 -1.15 16.87 37.51
CA LYS A 720 -2.00 15.65 37.55
C LYS A 720 -3.47 15.99 37.71
N ALA A 721 -3.80 16.98 38.54
CA ALA A 721 -5.18 17.46 38.71
C ALA A 721 -5.81 18.01 37.41
N LEU A 722 -5.00 18.33 36.39
CA LEU A 722 -5.45 18.76 35.07
C LEU A 722 -5.56 17.60 34.05
N GLU A 723 -5.04 16.41 34.33
CA GLU A 723 -5.00 15.30 33.35
C GLU A 723 -6.37 14.65 33.12
N LYS A 724 -7.28 14.70 34.10
CA LYS A 724 -8.64 14.16 33.99
C LYS A 724 -9.67 15.25 34.28
N THR A 725 -10.16 15.89 33.21
CA THR A 725 -11.13 17.00 33.28
C THR A 725 -12.58 16.51 33.11
N TYR A 726 -12.77 15.32 32.54
CA TYR A 726 -14.07 14.72 32.24
C TYR A 726 -14.22 13.35 32.91
N PRO A 727 -15.45 12.91 33.24
CA PRO A 727 -15.69 11.55 33.72
C PRO A 727 -15.29 10.51 32.66
N PRO A 728 -14.86 9.31 33.07
CA PRO A 728 -14.49 8.24 32.14
C PRO A 728 -15.61 7.96 31.12
N PHE A 729 -15.21 7.74 29.87
CA PHE A 729 -16.14 7.40 28.80
C PHE A 729 -16.51 5.91 28.87
N VAL A 730 -17.71 5.60 29.34
CA VAL A 730 -18.27 4.24 29.20
C VAL A 730 -18.56 4.00 27.72
N VAL A 731 -17.96 2.98 27.13
CA VAL A 731 -18.13 2.68 25.70
C VAL A 731 -19.54 2.14 25.42
N PRO A 732 -20.37 2.81 24.61
CA PRO A 732 -21.76 2.39 24.42
C PRO A 732 -21.87 1.05 23.68
N ASN A 733 -22.84 0.25 24.10
CA ASN A 733 -23.20 -1.05 23.50
C ASN A 733 -24.68 -1.07 23.12
N LEU A 734 -25.05 -0.33 22.07
CA LEU A 734 -26.43 -0.11 21.63
C LEU A 734 -26.62 -0.58 20.20
N THR A 735 -27.77 -1.20 19.88
CA THR A 735 -28.13 -1.50 18.48
C THR A 735 -28.73 -0.28 17.79
N ILE A 736 -28.52 -0.17 16.48
CA ILE A 736 -29.13 0.92 15.70
C ILE A 736 -30.68 0.88 15.72
N LYS A 737 -31.27 -0.29 15.99
CA LYS A 737 -32.72 -0.47 16.13
C LYS A 737 -33.27 0.23 17.38
N GLU A 738 -32.54 0.17 18.50
CA GLU A 738 -32.93 0.84 19.75
C GLU A 738 -32.78 2.35 19.62
N VAL A 739 -31.62 2.81 19.12
CA VAL A 739 -31.33 4.25 18.91
C VAL A 739 -32.35 4.90 17.96
N LEU A 740 -32.67 4.27 16.82
CA LEU A 740 -33.71 4.79 15.92
C LEU A 740 -35.14 4.60 16.48
N GLY A 741 -35.37 3.59 17.32
CA GLY A 741 -36.66 3.31 17.96
C GLY A 741 -37.06 4.33 19.03
N ALA A 742 -36.11 5.10 19.55
CA ALA A 742 -36.37 6.23 20.45
C ALA A 742 -36.95 7.47 19.72
N ILE A 743 -36.76 7.59 18.41
CA ILE A 743 -37.12 8.79 17.63
C ILE A 743 -38.61 8.72 17.23
N PRO A 744 -39.41 9.78 17.43
CA PRO A 744 -40.81 9.81 17.01
C PRO A 744 -40.99 9.58 15.50
N ALA A 745 -41.96 8.76 15.12
CA ALA A 745 -42.10 8.27 13.76
C ALA A 745 -42.33 9.37 12.70
N HIS A 746 -43.02 10.47 13.06
CA HIS A 746 -43.26 11.60 12.17
C HIS A 746 -42.00 12.44 11.92
N CYS A 747 -40.95 12.33 12.74
CA CYS A 747 -39.68 13.03 12.49
C CYS A 747 -38.99 12.56 11.20
N PHE A 748 -39.35 11.39 10.67
CA PHE A 748 -38.85 10.88 9.40
C PHE A 748 -39.64 11.37 8.16
N GLU A 749 -40.69 12.19 8.36
CA GLU A 749 -41.49 12.75 7.27
C GLU A 749 -40.79 13.94 6.59
N ARG A 750 -40.68 13.86 5.25
CA ARG A 750 -39.88 14.79 4.43
C ARG A 750 -40.75 15.52 3.41
N SER A 751 -41.17 16.73 3.76
CA SER A 751 -42.04 17.57 2.95
C SER A 751 -41.22 18.50 2.05
N ALA A 752 -41.19 18.20 0.75
CA ALA A 752 -40.52 19.03 -0.26
C ALA A 752 -41.01 20.49 -0.27
N LEU A 753 -42.31 20.70 -0.02
CA LEU A 753 -42.92 22.03 0.06
C LEU A 753 -42.37 22.80 1.27
N ARG A 754 -42.35 22.17 2.46
CA ARG A 754 -41.82 22.79 3.69
C ARG A 754 -40.33 23.14 3.51
N SER A 755 -39.52 22.19 3.05
CA SER A 755 -38.09 22.42 2.77
C SER A 755 -37.86 23.55 1.75
N SER A 756 -38.72 23.68 0.73
CA SER A 756 -38.63 24.76 -0.26
C SER A 756 -38.99 26.14 0.30
N THR A 757 -39.82 26.24 1.35
CA THR A 757 -40.10 27.55 1.98
C THR A 757 -38.87 28.14 2.68
N TYR A 758 -37.98 27.31 3.25
CA TYR A 758 -36.70 27.76 3.80
C TYR A 758 -35.77 28.27 2.69
N VAL A 759 -35.68 27.56 1.55
CA VAL A 759 -34.90 28.03 0.38
C VAL A 759 -35.39 29.41 -0.11
N VAL A 760 -36.70 29.60 -0.22
CA VAL A 760 -37.27 30.90 -0.62
C VAL A 760 -36.97 31.98 0.44
N GLY A 761 -37.05 31.64 1.73
CA GLY A 761 -36.67 32.54 2.82
C GLY A 761 -35.22 32.99 2.74
N ASP A 762 -34.29 32.05 2.60
CA ASP A 762 -32.85 32.33 2.52
C ASP A 762 -32.51 33.19 1.30
N PHE A 763 -33.03 32.86 0.10
CA PHE A 763 -32.80 33.68 -1.10
C PHE A 763 -33.46 35.07 -1.03
N LEU A 764 -34.59 35.22 -0.34
CA LEU A 764 -35.17 36.55 -0.05
C LEU A 764 -34.30 37.35 0.92
N MET A 765 -33.71 36.71 1.94
CA MET A 765 -32.76 37.36 2.85
C MET A 765 -31.46 37.77 2.12
N VAL A 766 -30.91 36.91 1.25
CA VAL A 766 -29.78 37.25 0.35
C VAL A 766 -30.11 38.46 -0.53
N ALA A 767 -31.29 38.47 -1.16
CA ALA A 767 -31.70 39.58 -2.02
C ALA A 767 -31.90 40.88 -1.25
N ALA A 768 -32.51 40.83 -0.07
CA ALA A 768 -32.72 42.00 0.79
C ALA A 768 -31.41 42.58 1.32
N LEU A 769 -30.49 41.73 1.79
CA LEU A 769 -29.16 42.15 2.25
C LEU A 769 -28.31 42.72 1.09
N GLY A 770 -28.31 42.08 -0.08
CA GLY A 770 -27.63 42.58 -1.27
C GLY A 770 -28.19 43.93 -1.75
N TYR A 771 -29.51 44.10 -1.71
CA TYR A 771 -30.17 45.38 -2.02
C TYR A 771 -29.83 46.47 -0.99
N ALA A 772 -29.78 46.14 0.30
CA ALA A 772 -29.31 47.08 1.32
C ALA A 772 -27.84 47.48 1.09
N ALA A 773 -26.99 46.53 0.73
CA ALA A 773 -25.57 46.77 0.46
C ALA A 773 -25.32 47.69 -0.75
N TYR A 774 -26.19 47.62 -1.77
CA TYR A 774 -26.17 48.53 -2.92
C TYR A 774 -26.26 50.00 -2.53
N HIS A 775 -26.97 50.33 -1.46
CA HIS A 775 -27.11 51.70 -0.97
C HIS A 775 -25.99 52.17 -0.04
N ILE A 776 -25.03 51.32 0.35
CA ILE A 776 -23.96 51.70 1.31
C ILE A 776 -23.13 52.86 0.76
N GLU A 777 -22.51 52.71 -0.42
CA GLU A 777 -21.56 53.72 -0.92
C GLU A 777 -22.24 55.07 -1.30
N PRO A 778 -23.48 55.10 -1.82
CA PRO A 778 -24.25 56.35 -1.96
C PRO A 778 -24.72 56.96 -0.63
N ALA A 779 -25.01 56.15 0.39
CA ALA A 779 -25.47 56.63 1.70
C ALA A 779 -24.32 57.22 2.54
N VAL A 780 -23.19 56.53 2.57
CA VAL A 780 -22.04 56.83 3.45
C VAL A 780 -20.72 56.59 2.71
N SER A 781 -19.83 57.58 2.74
CA SER A 781 -18.57 57.59 1.99
C SER A 781 -17.56 58.55 2.62
N PHE A 782 -16.29 58.53 2.19
CA PHE A 782 -15.34 59.60 2.56
C PHE A 782 -15.66 60.91 1.82
N GLU A 783 -16.03 60.80 0.54
CA GLU A 783 -16.47 61.91 -0.31
C GLU A 783 -17.86 61.60 -0.88
N GLY A 784 -18.75 62.59 -0.89
CA GLY A 784 -20.06 62.52 -1.57
C GLY A 784 -21.12 61.61 -0.93
N GLY A 785 -20.95 61.16 0.32
CA GLY A 785 -21.95 60.35 1.02
C GLY A 785 -23.21 61.17 1.36
N LYS A 786 -24.40 60.65 1.01
CA LYS A 786 -25.67 61.38 1.15
C LYS A 786 -26.05 61.74 2.59
N TYR A 787 -25.70 60.91 3.56
CA TYR A 787 -26.09 61.09 4.97
C TYR A 787 -24.91 61.29 5.93
N LEU A 788 -23.74 60.72 5.63
CA LEU A 788 -22.48 60.95 6.36
C LEU A 788 -21.31 60.95 5.37
N ASP A 789 -20.40 61.92 5.54
CA ASP A 789 -19.19 62.11 4.75
C ASP A 789 -17.92 62.21 5.62
N GLY A 790 -16.76 62.42 4.98
CA GLY A 790 -15.46 62.52 5.64
C GLY A 790 -15.08 61.25 6.42
N TRP A 791 -14.35 61.42 7.52
CA TRP A 791 -13.95 60.29 8.38
C TRP A 791 -15.14 59.57 9.02
N ALA A 792 -16.25 60.26 9.29
CA ALA A 792 -17.47 59.65 9.84
C ALA A 792 -18.17 58.77 8.79
N GLY A 793 -18.34 59.27 7.57
CA GLY A 793 -18.89 58.50 6.46
C GLY A 793 -17.98 57.35 6.01
N PHE A 794 -16.65 57.51 6.08
CA PHE A 794 -15.68 56.42 5.87
C PHE A 794 -15.83 55.31 6.91
N ALA A 795 -15.91 55.66 8.20
CA ALA A 795 -16.09 54.68 9.28
C ALA A 795 -17.46 53.98 9.17
N ALA A 796 -18.54 54.73 8.92
CA ALA A 796 -19.88 54.19 8.72
C ALA A 796 -19.94 53.25 7.50
N LYS A 797 -19.29 53.60 6.39
CA LYS A 797 -19.16 52.75 5.19
C LYS A 797 -18.56 51.39 5.49
N TRP A 798 -17.39 51.35 6.15
CA TRP A 798 -16.74 50.07 6.45
C TRP A 798 -17.48 49.28 7.53
N ALA A 799 -18.11 49.93 8.51
CA ALA A 799 -18.99 49.27 9.47
C ALA A 799 -20.22 48.63 8.78
N SER A 800 -20.84 49.33 7.83
CA SER A 800 -21.96 48.80 7.04
C SER A 800 -21.53 47.64 6.13
N TRP A 801 -20.36 47.71 5.50
CA TRP A 801 -19.81 46.59 4.73
C TRP A 801 -19.53 45.37 5.61
N LEU A 802 -18.93 45.55 6.79
CA LEU A 802 -18.67 44.47 7.74
C LEU A 802 -19.97 43.82 8.26
N ALA A 803 -20.98 44.63 8.57
CA ALA A 803 -22.30 44.15 8.98
C ALA A 803 -22.98 43.35 7.85
N TYR A 804 -22.96 43.86 6.61
CA TYR A 804 -23.46 43.14 5.44
C TYR A 804 -22.73 41.81 5.25
N TRP A 805 -21.40 41.80 5.22
CA TRP A 805 -20.62 40.57 5.03
C TRP A 805 -20.92 39.52 6.08
N THR A 806 -21.04 39.91 7.34
CA THR A 806 -21.34 39.01 8.46
C THR A 806 -22.72 38.36 8.30
N LEU A 807 -23.76 39.18 8.10
CA LEU A 807 -25.14 38.71 7.95
C LEU A 807 -25.33 37.89 6.66
N GLN A 808 -24.75 38.35 5.55
CA GLN A 808 -24.78 37.67 4.26
C GLN A 808 -24.06 36.30 4.33
N GLY A 809 -22.92 36.23 5.02
CA GLY A 809 -22.20 34.98 5.28
C GLY A 809 -23.03 33.99 6.10
N TRP A 810 -23.75 34.44 7.13
CA TRP A 810 -24.67 33.59 7.90
C TRP A 810 -25.80 33.03 7.04
N VAL A 811 -26.52 33.87 6.30
CA VAL A 811 -27.62 33.42 5.42
C VAL A 811 -27.13 32.47 4.32
N MET A 812 -25.97 32.75 3.70
CA MET A 812 -25.38 31.84 2.71
C MET A 812 -24.86 30.54 3.32
N THR A 813 -24.57 30.49 4.63
CA THR A 813 -24.31 29.24 5.35
C THR A 813 -25.60 28.43 5.51
N GLY A 814 -26.75 29.08 5.78
CA GLY A 814 -28.08 28.44 5.69
C GLY A 814 -28.33 27.77 4.34
N ILE A 815 -28.01 28.45 3.23
CA ILE A 815 -28.10 27.88 1.87
C ILE A 815 -27.19 26.65 1.70
N TRP A 816 -25.96 26.69 2.23
CA TRP A 816 -25.08 25.51 2.23
C TRP A 816 -25.70 24.33 2.99
N ILE A 817 -26.34 24.60 4.13
CA ILE A 817 -26.98 23.59 4.99
C ILE A 817 -28.20 22.97 4.29
N LEU A 818 -29.02 23.76 3.61
CA LEU A 818 -30.13 23.23 2.79
C LEU A 818 -29.63 22.40 1.58
N GLY A 819 -28.45 22.70 1.04
CA GLY A 819 -27.78 21.85 0.04
C GLY A 819 -27.20 20.56 0.64
N HIS A 820 -26.76 20.60 1.90
CA HIS A 820 -26.33 19.44 2.67
C HIS A 820 -27.50 18.49 2.97
N GLU A 821 -28.66 19.03 3.37
CA GLU A 821 -29.95 18.31 3.53
C GLU A 821 -30.38 17.62 2.23
N CYS A 822 -30.15 18.26 1.08
CA CYS A 822 -30.34 17.66 -0.23
C CYS A 822 -29.39 16.48 -0.48
N GLY A 823 -28.12 16.61 -0.08
CA GLY A 823 -27.12 15.54 -0.17
C GLY A 823 -27.57 14.23 0.47
N HIS A 824 -28.01 14.30 1.73
CA HIS A 824 -28.49 13.16 2.52
C HIS A 824 -29.89 12.66 2.16
N GLN A 825 -30.59 13.36 1.26
CA GLN A 825 -31.96 13.08 0.85
C GLN A 825 -33.02 13.38 1.94
N ALA A 826 -32.71 14.30 2.86
CA ALA A 826 -33.62 14.80 3.89
C ALA A 826 -34.64 15.81 3.31
N PHE A 827 -34.22 16.66 2.38
CA PHE A 827 -35.04 17.74 1.81
C PHE A 827 -36.39 17.28 1.21
N SER A 828 -36.43 16.10 0.58
CA SER A 828 -37.62 15.52 -0.06
C SER A 828 -37.56 13.98 -0.07
N THR A 829 -38.72 13.34 -0.16
CA THR A 829 -38.84 11.92 -0.52
C THR A 829 -38.31 11.62 -1.93
N SER A 830 -38.32 12.60 -2.84
CA SER A 830 -37.86 12.43 -4.24
C SER A 830 -36.36 12.72 -4.39
N LYS A 831 -35.59 11.68 -4.73
CA LYS A 831 -34.14 11.77 -5.00
C LYS A 831 -33.81 12.76 -6.14
N THR A 832 -34.69 12.93 -7.11
CA THR A 832 -34.50 13.88 -8.21
C THR A 832 -34.61 15.31 -7.70
N ILE A 833 -35.64 15.63 -6.92
CA ILE A 833 -35.80 16.96 -6.31
C ILE A 833 -34.60 17.30 -5.43
N ASN A 834 -34.18 16.36 -4.58
CA ASN A 834 -32.98 16.51 -3.74
C ASN A 834 -31.74 16.82 -4.58
N ASN A 835 -31.44 16.03 -5.62
CA ASN A 835 -30.22 16.23 -6.38
C ASN A 835 -30.24 17.50 -7.25
N THR A 836 -31.38 17.88 -7.82
CA THR A 836 -31.51 19.12 -8.59
C THR A 836 -31.42 20.36 -7.69
N MET A 837 -32.09 20.34 -6.53
CA MET A 837 -32.01 21.43 -5.56
C MET A 837 -30.59 21.52 -4.96
N GLY A 838 -30.01 20.39 -4.56
CA GLY A 838 -28.64 20.32 -4.04
C GLY A 838 -27.60 20.88 -5.02
N LEU A 839 -27.68 20.49 -6.31
CA LEU A 839 -26.84 21.07 -7.37
C LEU A 839 -26.98 22.61 -7.42
N PHE A 840 -28.20 23.13 -7.38
CA PHE A 840 -28.44 24.58 -7.41
C PHE A 840 -27.88 25.29 -6.16
N LEU A 841 -28.24 24.83 -4.96
CA LEU A 841 -27.86 25.45 -3.68
C LEU A 841 -26.35 25.42 -3.46
N HIS A 842 -25.70 24.27 -3.65
CA HIS A 842 -24.25 24.15 -3.44
C HIS A 842 -23.45 24.84 -4.53
N SER A 843 -23.89 24.85 -5.79
CA SER A 843 -23.20 25.64 -6.82
C SER A 843 -23.31 27.14 -6.57
N PHE A 844 -24.42 27.64 -6.02
CA PHE A 844 -24.57 29.03 -5.59
C PHE A 844 -23.58 29.45 -4.48
N VAL A 845 -22.99 28.49 -3.75
CA VAL A 845 -21.91 28.70 -2.78
C VAL A 845 -20.60 27.99 -3.18
N LEU A 846 -20.38 27.79 -4.48
CA LEU A 846 -19.17 27.20 -5.10
C LEU A 846 -18.72 25.83 -4.56
N VAL A 847 -19.66 24.99 -4.14
CA VAL A 847 -19.41 23.61 -3.68
C VAL A 847 -19.78 22.58 -4.75
N PRO A 848 -18.89 21.62 -5.11
CA PRO A 848 -19.20 20.57 -6.08
C PRO A 848 -20.15 19.53 -5.45
N TYR A 849 -21.46 19.77 -5.56
CA TYR A 849 -22.51 19.04 -4.84
C TYR A 849 -22.35 17.51 -4.85
N HIS A 850 -22.19 16.88 -6.02
CA HIS A 850 -22.10 15.42 -6.08
C HIS A 850 -20.77 14.89 -5.54
N SER A 851 -19.66 15.58 -5.79
CA SER A 851 -18.35 15.22 -5.24
C SER A 851 -18.37 15.29 -3.71
N TRP A 852 -18.83 16.41 -3.16
CA TRP A 852 -18.93 16.60 -1.72
C TRP A 852 -19.91 15.61 -1.06
N ARG A 853 -21.12 15.43 -1.60
CA ARG A 853 -22.11 14.54 -0.96
C ARG A 853 -21.64 13.08 -0.93
N ILE A 854 -20.76 12.67 -1.85
CA ILE A 854 -20.21 11.31 -1.90
C ILE A 854 -19.12 11.13 -0.84
N SER A 855 -18.19 12.08 -0.69
CA SER A 855 -17.20 12.02 0.40
C SER A 855 -17.87 12.17 1.78
N HIS A 856 -18.88 13.03 1.90
CA HIS A 856 -19.66 13.21 3.12
C HIS A 856 -20.50 11.98 3.49
N ALA A 857 -21.13 11.31 2.51
CA ALA A 857 -21.87 10.07 2.77
C ALA A 857 -20.96 8.92 3.23
N LYS A 858 -19.71 8.88 2.75
CA LYS A 858 -18.69 7.94 3.25
C LYS A 858 -18.22 8.29 4.66
N HIS A 859 -17.96 9.57 4.96
CA HIS A 859 -17.67 10.06 6.32
C HIS A 859 -18.76 9.63 7.30
N HIS A 860 -20.04 9.85 6.97
CA HIS A 860 -21.19 9.36 7.76
C HIS A 860 -21.18 7.83 7.96
N ALA A 861 -20.73 7.06 6.96
CA ALA A 861 -20.63 5.60 7.04
C ALA A 861 -19.38 5.09 7.80
N ALA A 862 -18.52 5.98 8.31
CA ALA A 862 -17.25 5.64 8.94
C ALA A 862 -16.81 6.63 10.06
N THR A 863 -17.71 7.49 10.55
CA THR A 863 -17.36 8.60 11.46
C THR A 863 -16.58 8.10 12.67
N GLY A 864 -15.44 8.72 12.98
CA GLY A 864 -14.59 8.35 14.11
C GLY A 864 -13.81 7.03 13.96
N HIS A 865 -13.85 6.36 12.79
CA HIS A 865 -13.02 5.19 12.49
C HIS A 865 -11.65 5.63 11.96
N LEU A 866 -10.58 5.38 12.73
CA LEU A 866 -9.22 5.91 12.48
C LEU A 866 -8.75 5.83 11.01
N THR A 867 -8.91 4.68 10.34
CA THR A 867 -8.44 4.45 8.96
C THR A 867 -9.50 4.50 7.86
N ARG A 868 -10.78 4.73 8.20
CA ARG A 868 -11.91 4.70 7.24
C ARG A 868 -12.71 6.00 7.16
N ASP A 869 -12.62 6.88 8.15
CA ASP A 869 -13.25 8.20 8.05
C ASP A 869 -12.61 9.04 6.94
N GLU A 870 -13.39 9.83 6.21
CA GLU A 870 -12.95 10.61 5.03
C GLU A 870 -12.54 12.05 5.39
N VAL A 871 -12.88 12.54 6.59
CA VAL A 871 -12.58 13.90 7.04
C VAL A 871 -12.49 13.95 8.57
N PHE A 872 -11.73 14.91 9.11
CA PHE A 872 -11.41 15.04 10.55
C PHE A 872 -10.58 13.88 11.13
N VAL A 873 -9.93 13.10 10.27
CA VAL A 873 -9.04 11.99 10.65
C VAL A 873 -7.95 12.51 11.60
N PRO A 874 -7.87 12.03 12.86
CA PRO A 874 -6.85 12.47 13.80
C PRO A 874 -5.47 12.05 13.28
N ARG A 875 -4.49 12.95 13.39
CA ARG A 875 -3.09 12.57 13.12
C ARG A 875 -2.56 11.79 14.33
N THR A 876 -1.82 10.73 14.08
CA THR A 876 -1.21 9.94 15.16
C THR A 876 0.10 10.59 15.66
N LYS A 877 0.61 10.11 16.78
CA LYS A 877 1.81 10.62 17.44
C LYS A 877 3.07 10.44 16.60
N SER A 878 3.22 9.34 15.86
CA SER A 878 4.32 9.15 14.91
C SER A 878 4.26 10.13 13.74
N PHE A 879 3.06 10.49 13.25
CA PHE A 879 2.90 11.50 12.19
C PHE A 879 3.41 12.88 12.64
N ARG A 880 3.19 13.27 13.91
CA ARG A 880 3.75 14.53 14.47
C ARG A 880 5.28 14.48 14.61
N LYS A 881 5.90 13.30 14.67
CA LYS A 881 7.36 13.11 14.70
C LYS A 881 8.01 13.01 13.30
N ALA A 882 7.26 13.18 12.21
CA ALA A 882 7.82 13.15 10.86
C ALA A 882 8.80 14.32 10.64
N GLN A 883 10.05 14.03 10.24
CA GLN A 883 11.10 15.04 10.09
C GLN A 883 10.74 16.13 9.05
N PRO A 884 11.15 17.40 9.28
CA PRO A 884 10.69 18.53 8.46
C PRO A 884 11.27 18.51 7.04
N THR A 885 10.40 18.28 6.05
CA THR A 885 10.74 18.47 4.64
C THR A 885 10.76 19.96 4.28
N GLY A 886 11.89 20.63 4.50
CA GLY A 886 12.16 21.98 3.99
C GLY A 886 12.73 22.97 5.02
N LYS A 887 13.42 24.01 4.54
CA LYS A 887 14.11 25.02 5.36
C LYS A 887 13.13 25.91 6.14
N LYS A 888 12.80 25.52 7.38
CA LYS A 888 12.37 26.44 8.44
C LYS A 888 13.61 26.90 9.23
N LEU A 889 13.59 28.12 9.76
CA LEU A 889 14.70 28.60 10.59
C LEU A 889 14.81 27.75 11.86
N LYS A 890 16.03 27.37 12.26
CA LYS A 890 16.31 26.69 13.52
C LYS A 890 16.92 27.68 14.51
N VAL A 891 16.35 27.80 15.70
CA VAL A 891 16.83 28.70 16.76
C VAL A 891 17.89 28.03 17.63
N SER A 892 17.85 26.70 17.77
CA SER A 892 18.93 25.92 18.38
C SER A 892 19.07 24.54 17.73
N ARG A 893 20.02 23.74 18.20
CA ARG A 893 20.49 22.52 17.53
C ARG A 893 19.44 21.40 17.42
N ASN A 894 18.51 21.31 18.38
CA ASN A 894 17.53 20.23 18.51
C ASN A 894 16.08 20.73 18.74
N VAL A 895 15.73 21.97 18.38
CA VAL A 895 14.34 22.46 18.54
C VAL A 895 13.91 23.31 17.34
N GLU A 896 12.73 23.00 16.80
CA GLU A 896 12.17 23.71 15.65
C GLU A 896 11.36 24.94 16.07
N ILE A 897 11.29 25.95 15.20
CA ILE A 897 10.45 27.13 15.44
C ILE A 897 8.98 26.75 15.58
N ASP A 898 8.51 25.76 14.83
CA ASP A 898 7.11 25.32 14.94
C ASP A 898 6.82 24.64 16.28
N GLU A 899 7.75 23.87 16.85
CA GLU A 899 7.59 23.28 18.19
C GLU A 899 7.72 24.34 19.30
N LEU A 900 8.61 25.32 19.15
CA LEU A 900 8.77 26.44 20.09
C LEU A 900 7.58 27.41 20.06
N LEU A 901 7.00 27.65 18.89
CA LEU A 901 5.86 28.55 18.70
C LEU A 901 4.51 27.82 18.77
N GLU A 902 4.47 26.48 18.76
CA GLU A 902 3.20 25.74 18.86
C GLU A 902 2.42 26.07 20.14
N ASP A 903 3.08 26.58 21.19
CA ASP A 903 2.42 27.12 22.40
C ASP A 903 2.17 28.64 22.39
N ALA A 904 2.84 29.40 21.52
CA ALA A 904 2.68 30.85 21.43
C ALA A 904 1.27 31.21 20.91
N PRO A 905 0.45 31.99 21.66
CA PRO A 905 -0.92 32.29 21.26
C PRO A 905 -1.03 32.97 19.88
N VAL A 906 -0.09 33.84 19.54
CA VAL A 906 -0.07 34.54 18.24
C VAL A 906 0.15 33.56 17.07
N TYR A 907 0.98 32.52 17.25
CA TYR A 907 1.26 31.52 16.22
C TYR A 907 0.08 30.55 16.05
N ARG A 908 -0.49 30.06 17.16
CA ARG A 908 -1.76 29.30 17.15
C ARG A 908 -2.88 30.07 16.46
N LEU A 909 -3.04 31.36 16.77
CA LEU A 909 -4.04 32.22 16.13
C LEU A 909 -3.77 32.41 14.62
N GLY A 910 -2.51 32.58 14.22
CA GLY A 910 -2.13 32.67 12.80
C GLY A 910 -2.51 31.42 12.00
N TRP A 911 -2.16 30.23 12.48
CA TRP A 911 -2.56 28.97 11.83
C TRP A 911 -4.06 28.69 11.91
N LEU A 912 -4.73 29.09 12.99
CA LEU A 912 -6.18 29.00 13.08
C LEU A 912 -6.86 29.87 12.00
N LEU A 913 -6.40 31.11 11.80
CA LEU A 913 -6.89 31.97 10.72
C LEU A 913 -6.65 31.34 9.33
N VAL A 914 -5.51 30.69 9.10
CA VAL A 914 -5.24 29.93 7.87
C VAL A 914 -6.23 28.77 7.69
N GLN A 915 -6.48 27.98 8.75
CA GLN A 915 -7.48 26.90 8.73
C GLN A 915 -8.87 27.44 8.40
N GLN A 916 -9.30 28.52 9.04
CA GLN A 916 -10.65 29.08 8.87
C GLN A 916 -10.88 29.72 7.49
N LEU A 917 -9.86 30.34 6.90
CA LEU A 917 -10.00 30.99 5.58
C LEU A 917 -9.75 30.04 4.41
N PHE A 918 -8.83 29.08 4.55
CA PHE A 918 -8.35 28.25 3.43
C PHE A 918 -8.57 26.74 3.63
N GLY A 919 -9.02 26.28 4.79
CA GLY A 919 -9.22 24.85 5.08
C GLY A 919 -10.25 24.18 4.17
N TRP A 920 -11.36 24.86 3.85
CA TRP A 920 -12.37 24.33 2.92
C TRP A 920 -11.84 24.23 1.47
N PRO A 921 -11.26 25.28 0.86
CA PRO A 921 -10.53 25.15 -0.40
C PRO A 921 -9.46 24.05 -0.38
N ALA A 922 -8.66 23.93 0.69
CA ALA A 922 -7.63 22.89 0.80
C ALA A 922 -8.24 21.46 0.87
N TYR A 923 -9.39 21.28 1.51
CA TYR A 923 -10.11 20.00 1.45
C TYR A 923 -10.54 19.66 0.01
N LEU A 924 -11.18 20.60 -0.70
CA LEU A 924 -11.64 20.36 -2.08
C LEU A 924 -10.49 20.16 -3.09
N PHE A 925 -9.36 20.87 -2.96
CA PHE A 925 -8.27 20.83 -3.93
C PHE A 925 -7.14 19.84 -3.59
N THR A 926 -6.97 19.41 -2.33
CA THR A 926 -5.89 18.48 -1.95
C THR A 926 -6.26 17.43 -0.89
N ASN A 927 -7.55 17.31 -0.52
CA ASN A 927 -8.06 16.40 0.50
C ASN A 927 -7.34 16.55 1.87
N ALA A 928 -6.95 17.78 2.23
CA ALA A 928 -5.97 18.07 3.28
C ALA A 928 -6.29 17.51 4.68
N SER A 929 -7.58 17.33 5.02
CA SER A 929 -8.09 16.79 6.29
C SER A 929 -8.55 15.32 6.22
N GLY A 930 -8.36 14.65 5.08
CA GLY A 930 -8.70 13.25 4.89
C GLY A 930 -7.59 12.26 5.25
N GLN A 931 -7.77 11.01 4.82
CA GLN A 931 -6.85 9.89 5.06
C GLN A 931 -5.47 10.07 4.42
N LEU A 932 -4.43 9.65 5.13
CA LEU A 932 -3.04 9.78 4.68
C LEU A 932 -2.64 8.78 3.59
N TRP A 933 -3.42 7.73 3.37
CA TRP A 933 -3.22 6.77 2.28
C TRP A 933 -3.73 7.29 0.92
N TYR A 934 -4.43 8.43 0.88
CA TYR A 934 -4.75 9.10 -0.38
C TYR A 934 -3.48 9.68 -1.03
N PRO A 935 -3.25 9.45 -2.35
CA PRO A 935 -2.16 10.09 -3.08
C PRO A 935 -2.22 11.62 -2.99
N LYS A 936 -1.06 12.25 -2.99
CA LYS A 936 -0.94 13.72 -3.04
C LYS A 936 -1.70 14.25 -4.27
N TRP A 937 -2.42 15.36 -4.09
CA TRP A 937 -3.32 15.99 -5.08
C TRP A 937 -4.63 15.24 -5.37
N THR A 938 -4.99 14.23 -4.56
CA THR A 938 -6.38 13.75 -4.46
C THR A 938 -7.31 14.95 -4.17
N ASN A 939 -8.38 15.09 -4.94
CA ASN A 939 -9.25 16.28 -4.91
C ASN A 939 -10.70 15.93 -5.31
N HIS A 940 -11.61 16.90 -5.20
CA HIS A 940 -13.05 16.72 -5.43
C HIS A 940 -13.53 17.11 -6.84
N PHE A 941 -12.66 17.57 -7.72
CA PHE A 941 -12.99 18.00 -9.09
C PHE A 941 -12.53 16.99 -10.17
N ASP A 942 -11.60 16.10 -9.83
CA ASP A 942 -11.18 15.01 -10.71
C ASP A 942 -12.18 13.83 -10.60
N PRO A 943 -12.92 13.48 -11.66
CA PRO A 943 -13.84 12.34 -11.65
C PRO A 943 -13.13 10.99 -11.50
N SER A 944 -11.82 10.91 -11.73
CA SER A 944 -10.98 9.73 -11.52
C SER A 944 -10.32 9.65 -10.13
N SER A 945 -10.49 10.68 -9.30
CA SER A 945 -10.04 10.75 -7.90
C SER A 945 -10.50 9.52 -7.10
N LEU A 946 -9.61 8.97 -6.26
CA LEU A 946 -9.86 7.79 -5.42
C LEU A 946 -10.92 8.01 -4.32
N VAL A 947 -11.40 9.26 -4.16
CA VAL A 947 -12.60 9.56 -3.36
C VAL A 947 -13.86 8.96 -4.01
N PHE A 948 -13.85 8.69 -5.32
CA PHE A 948 -15.04 8.33 -6.11
C PHE A 948 -14.94 6.99 -6.87
N ASP A 949 -15.91 6.10 -6.64
CA ASP A 949 -16.13 4.94 -7.51
C ASP A 949 -16.34 5.36 -8.98
N ALA A 950 -15.93 4.52 -9.94
CA ALA A 950 -16.11 4.80 -11.37
C ALA A 950 -17.57 5.09 -11.81
N ARG A 951 -18.57 4.59 -11.06
CA ARG A 951 -20.01 4.89 -11.27
C ARG A 951 -20.40 6.35 -10.97
N HIS A 952 -19.56 7.10 -10.26
CA HIS A 952 -19.82 8.47 -9.86
C HIS A 952 -19.23 9.52 -10.82
N ARG A 953 -18.37 9.11 -11.77
CA ARG A 953 -17.66 9.98 -12.72
C ARG A 953 -18.54 11.03 -13.40
N GLY A 954 -19.70 10.63 -13.91
CA GLY A 954 -20.65 11.55 -14.54
C GLY A 954 -21.30 12.55 -13.57
N GLN A 955 -21.42 12.21 -12.29
CA GLN A 955 -21.98 13.10 -11.26
C GLN A 955 -20.98 14.19 -10.83
N VAL A 956 -19.68 13.84 -10.75
CA VAL A 956 -18.60 14.83 -10.55
C VAL A 956 -18.63 15.86 -11.68
N LEU A 957 -18.53 15.41 -12.94
CA LEU A 957 -18.56 16.27 -14.13
C LEU A 957 -19.81 17.18 -14.22
N ILE A 958 -20.98 16.70 -13.79
CA ILE A 958 -22.20 17.54 -13.71
C ILE A 958 -22.05 18.66 -12.66
N SER A 959 -21.39 18.38 -11.54
CA SER A 959 -21.13 19.40 -10.50
C SER A 959 -20.13 20.45 -11.01
N ASP A 960 -19.05 20.02 -11.66
CA ASP A 960 -18.04 20.92 -12.21
C ASP A 960 -18.62 21.84 -13.29
N ALA A 961 -19.49 21.31 -14.16
CA ALA A 961 -20.20 22.09 -15.16
C ALA A 961 -21.12 23.17 -14.54
N PHE A 962 -21.80 22.85 -13.44
CA PHE A 962 -22.61 23.84 -12.70
C PHE A 962 -21.74 24.90 -11.99
N LEU A 963 -20.57 24.53 -11.47
CA LEU A 963 -19.61 25.48 -10.89
C LEU A 963 -19.05 26.44 -11.94
N VAL A 964 -18.67 25.95 -13.12
CA VAL A 964 -18.28 26.80 -14.27
C VAL A 964 -19.43 27.73 -14.66
N GLY A 965 -20.68 27.24 -14.64
CA GLY A 965 -21.88 28.04 -14.82
C GLY A 965 -22.01 29.18 -13.80
N MET A 966 -21.83 28.90 -12.50
CA MET A 966 -21.88 29.93 -11.45
C MET A 966 -20.74 30.95 -11.57
N VAL A 967 -19.52 30.52 -11.89
CA VAL A 967 -18.39 31.44 -12.17
C VAL A 967 -18.69 32.33 -13.37
N GLY A 968 -19.38 31.81 -14.40
CA GLY A 968 -19.92 32.59 -15.50
C GLY A 968 -20.94 33.65 -15.05
N LEU A 969 -21.91 33.27 -14.20
CA LEU A 969 -22.90 34.19 -13.64
C LEU A 969 -22.27 35.29 -12.76
N LEU A 970 -21.25 34.96 -11.96
CA LEU A 970 -20.49 35.91 -11.15
C LEU A 970 -19.67 36.88 -12.02
N THR A 971 -19.10 36.38 -13.12
CA THR A 971 -18.39 37.21 -14.12
C THR A 971 -19.36 38.17 -14.80
N LEU A 972 -20.55 37.70 -15.16
CA LEU A 972 -21.62 38.51 -15.75
C LEU A 972 -22.13 39.58 -14.78
N PHE A 973 -22.41 39.21 -13.52
CA PHE A 973 -22.75 40.14 -12.43
C PHE A 973 -21.68 41.23 -12.27
N GLY A 974 -20.40 40.84 -12.24
CA GLY A 974 -19.28 41.79 -12.23
C GLY A 974 -19.31 42.75 -13.41
N SER A 975 -19.56 42.26 -14.63
CA SER A 975 -19.61 43.11 -15.84
C SER A 975 -20.68 44.20 -15.79
N TYR A 976 -21.80 43.97 -15.09
CA TYR A 976 -22.87 44.97 -14.90
C TYR A 976 -22.67 45.87 -13.67
N MET A 977 -22.07 45.38 -12.59
CA MET A 977 -22.12 46.03 -11.26
C MET A 977 -20.84 46.79 -10.85
N GLY A 978 -19.81 46.84 -11.70
CA GLY A 978 -18.56 47.58 -11.42
C GLY A 978 -17.28 46.73 -11.45
N GLY A 979 -17.25 45.69 -12.27
CA GLY A 979 -16.11 44.80 -12.46
C GLY A 979 -15.84 43.88 -11.26
N VAL A 980 -14.60 43.41 -11.16
CA VAL A 980 -14.15 42.44 -10.12
C VAL A 980 -14.39 42.98 -8.71
N SER A 981 -14.30 44.30 -8.50
CA SER A 981 -14.56 44.94 -7.21
C SER A 981 -15.99 44.67 -6.69
N ALA A 982 -16.99 44.64 -7.58
CA ALA A 982 -18.35 44.28 -7.21
C ALA A 982 -18.44 42.79 -6.82
N VAL A 983 -17.88 41.88 -7.63
CA VAL A 983 -17.87 40.44 -7.32
C VAL A 983 -17.22 40.18 -5.96
N VAL A 984 -16.12 40.87 -5.65
CA VAL A 984 -15.43 40.75 -4.35
C VAL A 984 -16.32 41.24 -3.20
N LYS A 985 -16.87 42.46 -3.30
CA LYS A 985 -17.69 43.07 -2.22
C LYS A 985 -18.99 42.31 -1.95
N TYR A 986 -19.74 41.93 -2.99
CA TYR A 986 -21.08 41.34 -2.84
C TYR A 986 -21.08 39.82 -2.71
N TYR A 987 -20.02 39.12 -3.15
CA TYR A 987 -20.03 37.66 -3.17
C TYR A 987 -18.79 37.01 -2.57
N VAL A 988 -17.56 37.40 -2.95
CA VAL A 988 -16.36 36.68 -2.49
C VAL A 988 -16.14 36.83 -0.98
N VAL A 989 -16.31 38.03 -0.40
CA VAL A 989 -16.13 38.20 1.04
C VAL A 989 -17.20 37.44 1.86
N PRO A 990 -18.51 37.49 1.52
CA PRO A 990 -19.50 36.60 2.12
C PRO A 990 -19.20 35.10 1.93
N TYR A 991 -18.73 34.67 0.75
CA TYR A 991 -18.35 33.28 0.48
C TYR A 991 -17.16 32.82 1.35
N LEU A 992 -16.15 33.67 1.57
CA LEU A 992 -15.07 33.37 2.51
C LEU A 992 -15.58 33.23 3.95
N LEU A 993 -16.66 33.92 4.32
CA LEU A 993 -17.33 33.71 5.60
C LEU A 993 -18.13 32.39 5.62
N VAL A 994 -18.80 31.99 4.53
CA VAL A 994 -19.40 30.64 4.45
C VAL A 994 -18.35 29.56 4.67
N ASN A 995 -17.16 29.69 4.05
CA ASN A 995 -16.05 28.78 4.24
C ASN A 995 -15.59 28.73 5.71
N HIS A 996 -15.50 29.88 6.38
CA HIS A 996 -15.19 29.96 7.80
C HIS A 996 -16.25 29.29 8.67
N TRP A 997 -17.53 29.59 8.49
CA TRP A 997 -18.59 28.96 9.29
C TRP A 997 -18.65 27.45 9.05
N LEU A 998 -18.56 26.99 7.80
CA LEU A 998 -18.47 25.57 7.43
C LEU A 998 -17.31 24.88 8.16
N VAL A 999 -16.09 25.39 8.04
CA VAL A 999 -14.89 24.80 8.68
C VAL A 999 -15.01 24.84 10.20
N MET A 1000 -15.48 25.94 10.78
CA MET A 1000 -15.60 26.10 12.23
C MET A 1000 -16.65 25.16 12.83
N ILE A 1001 -17.84 25.08 12.21
CA ILE A 1001 -18.95 24.23 12.65
C ILE A 1001 -18.53 22.76 12.59
N THR A 1002 -18.09 22.30 11.42
CA THR A 1002 -17.78 20.88 11.21
C THR A 1002 -16.56 20.42 12.00
N TYR A 1003 -15.52 21.27 12.13
CA TYR A 1003 -14.40 20.98 13.03
C TYR A 1003 -14.86 20.86 14.49
N LEU A 1004 -15.70 21.79 14.98
CA LEU A 1004 -16.18 21.76 16.37
C LEU A 1004 -17.13 20.60 16.69
N GLN A 1005 -17.88 20.13 15.70
CA GLN A 1005 -18.77 18.97 15.79
C GLN A 1005 -18.01 17.63 15.88
N HIS A 1006 -16.85 17.52 15.24
CA HIS A 1006 -16.05 16.29 15.13
C HIS A 1006 -14.73 16.30 15.91
N THR A 1007 -14.31 17.45 16.47
CA THR A 1007 -13.04 17.59 17.20
C THR A 1007 -13.25 18.28 18.55
N ASP A 1008 -13.30 17.45 19.60
CA ASP A 1008 -13.31 17.84 21.01
C ASP A 1008 -12.50 16.82 21.83
N PRO A 1009 -11.79 17.22 22.90
CA PRO A 1009 -11.11 16.30 23.82
C PRO A 1009 -12.03 15.25 24.48
N GLN A 1010 -13.36 15.43 24.46
CA GLN A 1010 -14.32 14.47 24.99
C GLN A 1010 -14.69 13.33 24.02
N LEU A 1011 -14.38 13.45 22.73
CA LEU A 1011 -14.83 12.52 21.70
C LEU A 1011 -13.84 11.35 21.48
N PRO A 1012 -14.32 10.09 21.51
CA PRO A 1012 -13.49 8.93 21.21
C PRO A 1012 -13.26 8.78 19.70
N HIS A 1013 -12.17 8.12 19.35
CA HIS A 1013 -11.91 7.55 18.03
C HIS A 1013 -11.65 6.06 18.20
N TYR A 1014 -12.09 5.25 17.24
CA TYR A 1014 -12.06 3.78 17.37
C TYR A 1014 -11.18 3.14 16.31
N ALA A 1015 -10.43 2.12 16.72
CA ALA A 1015 -9.83 1.17 15.80
C ALA A 1015 -10.89 0.19 15.25
N ALA A 1016 -10.50 -0.63 14.28
CA ALA A 1016 -11.42 -1.45 13.49
C ALA A 1016 -12.10 -2.59 14.28
N ASP A 1017 -11.57 -2.93 15.46
CA ASP A 1017 -12.11 -3.92 16.40
C ASP A 1017 -13.26 -3.36 17.26
N MET A 1018 -13.16 -2.09 17.65
CA MET A 1018 -14.13 -1.43 18.53
C MET A 1018 -15.15 -0.55 17.79
N TRP A 1019 -14.88 -0.15 16.55
CA TRP A 1019 -15.80 0.68 15.77
C TRP A 1019 -17.05 -0.08 15.32
N ASN A 1020 -18.22 0.51 15.54
CA ASN A 1020 -19.46 0.18 14.82
C ASN A 1020 -20.20 1.47 14.46
N PHE A 1021 -21.23 1.38 13.61
CA PHE A 1021 -21.93 2.57 13.12
C PHE A 1021 -22.51 3.44 14.25
N GLN A 1022 -23.07 2.82 15.30
CA GLN A 1022 -23.67 3.52 16.44
C GLN A 1022 -22.61 4.26 17.27
N ARG A 1023 -21.49 3.59 17.57
CA ARG A 1023 -20.34 4.19 18.25
C ARG A 1023 -19.75 5.35 17.43
N GLY A 1024 -19.65 5.18 16.11
CA GLY A 1024 -19.16 6.21 15.18
C GLY A 1024 -20.09 7.41 15.02
N ALA A 1025 -21.40 7.19 14.96
CA ALA A 1025 -22.38 8.29 14.93
C ALA A 1025 -22.33 9.14 16.21
N LEU A 1026 -22.03 8.51 17.36
CA LEU A 1026 -21.81 9.17 18.65
C LEU A 1026 -20.40 9.79 18.80
N CYS A 1027 -19.51 9.72 17.80
CA CYS A 1027 -18.28 10.50 17.74
C CYS A 1027 -18.55 11.97 17.33
N THR A 1028 -19.59 12.58 17.89
CA THR A 1028 -20.05 13.94 17.56
C THR A 1028 -20.51 14.69 18.82
N ILE A 1029 -20.47 16.02 18.78
CA ILE A 1029 -20.94 16.89 19.87
C ILE A 1029 -21.81 18.04 19.34
N ASP A 1030 -23.00 18.19 19.92
CA ASP A 1030 -23.88 19.34 19.64
C ASP A 1030 -23.37 20.61 20.34
N ARG A 1031 -23.49 21.76 19.68
CA ARG A 1031 -23.06 23.06 20.23
C ARG A 1031 -24.02 24.18 19.92
N ASN A 1032 -24.18 25.07 20.90
CA ASN A 1032 -24.92 26.33 20.76
C ASN A 1032 -24.07 27.37 20.03
N LEU A 1033 -24.44 27.72 18.80
CA LEU A 1033 -23.57 28.49 17.91
C LEU A 1033 -23.56 30.01 18.22
N LEU A 1034 -24.75 30.61 18.25
CA LEU A 1034 -24.96 32.07 18.34
C LEU A 1034 -26.19 32.39 19.21
N GLY A 1035 -26.49 31.56 20.21
CA GLY A 1035 -27.75 31.64 20.96
C GLY A 1035 -28.94 31.48 20.00
N PRO A 1036 -30.03 32.26 20.15
CA PRO A 1036 -31.24 32.09 19.34
C PRO A 1036 -31.09 32.45 17.85
N VAL A 1037 -29.98 33.08 17.44
CA VAL A 1037 -29.77 33.55 16.05
C VAL A 1037 -29.24 32.44 15.14
N GLY A 1038 -28.35 31.59 15.65
CA GLY A 1038 -27.73 30.48 14.90
C GLY A 1038 -28.76 29.48 14.36
N PRO A 1039 -29.61 28.90 15.23
CA PRO A 1039 -30.72 28.01 14.84
C PRO A 1039 -31.62 28.52 13.71
N TYR A 1040 -31.86 29.84 13.64
CA TYR A 1040 -32.75 30.42 12.64
C TYR A 1040 -32.06 30.68 11.29
N LEU A 1041 -30.79 31.13 11.29
CA LEU A 1041 -30.05 31.44 10.06
C LEU A 1041 -29.25 30.25 9.49
N MET A 1042 -29.01 29.23 10.31
CA MET A 1042 -28.24 28.02 9.97
C MET A 1042 -29.03 26.73 10.26
N HIS A 1043 -30.37 26.84 10.29
CA HIS A 1043 -31.31 25.71 10.34
C HIS A 1043 -31.06 24.67 11.45
N GLY A 1044 -30.36 25.05 12.54
CA GLY A 1044 -30.10 24.21 13.71
C GLY A 1044 -29.07 23.09 13.55
N ILE A 1045 -28.30 23.04 12.46
CA ILE A 1045 -27.34 21.93 12.21
C ILE A 1045 -26.31 21.74 13.35
N THR A 1046 -26.02 22.81 14.08
CA THR A 1046 -25.06 22.88 15.18
C THR A 1046 -25.61 22.31 16.47
N GLU A 1047 -26.91 22.49 16.72
CA GLU A 1047 -27.62 22.07 17.93
C GLU A 1047 -28.27 20.68 17.80
N THR A 1048 -28.25 20.05 16.62
CA THR A 1048 -28.88 18.74 16.33
C THR A 1048 -27.99 17.78 15.52
N HIS A 1049 -26.66 17.90 15.62
CA HIS A 1049 -25.69 17.17 14.81
C HIS A 1049 -25.54 15.69 15.19
N VAL A 1050 -25.67 15.36 16.47
CA VAL A 1050 -25.66 13.97 16.96
C VAL A 1050 -26.85 13.20 16.36
N ALA A 1051 -28.05 13.81 16.37
CA ALA A 1051 -29.23 13.26 15.70
C ALA A 1051 -29.04 13.14 14.18
N HIS A 1052 -28.36 14.11 13.57
CA HIS A 1052 -28.02 14.09 12.15
C HIS A 1052 -27.05 12.95 11.77
N HIS A 1053 -26.05 12.61 12.60
CA HIS A 1053 -25.19 11.44 12.35
C HIS A 1053 -25.90 10.10 12.59
N ILE A 1054 -26.81 10.05 13.58
CA ILE A 1054 -27.64 8.87 13.83
C ILE A 1054 -28.62 8.61 12.67
N SER A 1055 -29.23 9.66 12.10
CA SER A 1055 -30.12 9.51 10.94
C SER A 1055 -30.20 10.77 10.07
N SER A 1056 -29.24 10.93 9.17
CA SER A 1056 -29.10 12.12 8.29
C SER A 1056 -30.26 12.37 7.30
N LYS A 1057 -31.29 11.53 7.31
CA LYS A 1057 -32.54 11.67 6.54
C LYS A 1057 -33.64 12.38 7.32
N ILE A 1058 -33.50 12.60 8.62
CA ILE A 1058 -34.40 13.46 9.39
C ILE A 1058 -34.15 14.90 8.92
N PRO A 1059 -35.16 15.62 8.40
CA PRO A 1059 -34.97 17.01 8.00
C PRO A 1059 -34.79 17.90 9.23
N HIS A 1060 -33.98 18.94 9.09
CA HIS A 1060 -33.66 19.92 10.14
C HIS A 1060 -34.89 20.39 10.97
N TYR A 1061 -36.04 20.61 10.33
CA TYR A 1061 -37.28 21.04 10.99
C TYR A 1061 -38.00 19.96 11.83
N HIS A 1062 -37.46 18.74 11.90
CA HIS A 1062 -37.78 17.67 12.86
C HIS A 1062 -36.56 17.19 13.66
N ALA A 1063 -35.33 17.57 13.28
CA ALA A 1063 -34.11 17.15 13.96
C ALA A 1063 -34.04 17.59 15.44
N TRP A 1064 -34.68 18.71 15.78
CA TRP A 1064 -34.86 19.19 17.17
C TRP A 1064 -35.63 18.20 18.05
N GLU A 1065 -36.74 17.67 17.55
CA GLU A 1065 -37.57 16.72 18.28
C GLU A 1065 -36.91 15.34 18.40
N ALA A 1066 -36.21 14.92 17.33
CA ALA A 1066 -35.36 13.74 17.36
C ALA A 1066 -34.19 13.88 18.37
N THR A 1067 -33.60 15.08 18.46
CA THR A 1067 -32.52 15.41 19.40
C THR A 1067 -32.97 15.30 20.86
N GLU A 1068 -34.11 15.86 21.24
CA GLU A 1068 -34.61 15.74 22.63
C GLU A 1068 -35.00 14.31 22.99
N ALA A 1069 -35.57 13.55 22.04
CA ALA A 1069 -35.83 12.12 22.22
C ALA A 1069 -34.53 11.31 22.39
N LEU A 1070 -33.50 11.61 21.60
CA LEU A 1070 -32.20 10.95 21.67
C LEU A 1070 -31.41 11.32 22.93
N LYS A 1071 -31.45 12.57 23.40
CA LYS A 1071 -30.90 12.97 24.71
C LYS A 1071 -31.54 12.15 25.84
N SER A 1072 -32.87 12.03 25.79
CA SER A 1072 -33.66 11.27 26.78
C SER A 1072 -33.35 9.77 26.79
N PHE A 1073 -32.95 9.20 25.64
CA PHE A 1073 -32.62 7.78 25.49
C PHE A 1073 -31.14 7.46 25.76
N LEU A 1074 -30.21 8.30 25.29
CA LEU A 1074 -28.77 8.04 25.33
C LEU A 1074 -28.10 8.47 26.64
N GLY A 1075 -28.71 9.40 27.39
CA GLY A 1075 -28.20 9.87 28.69
C GLY A 1075 -26.74 10.35 28.60
N GLU A 1076 -25.86 9.73 29.40
CA GLU A 1076 -24.43 10.08 29.46
C GLU A 1076 -23.65 9.82 28.16
N HIS A 1077 -24.20 9.02 27.23
CA HIS A 1077 -23.63 8.82 25.89
C HIS A 1077 -24.01 9.92 24.90
N TYR A 1078 -24.92 10.85 25.25
CA TYR A 1078 -25.18 12.05 24.45
C TYR A 1078 -24.13 13.12 24.77
N HIS A 1079 -23.56 13.76 23.76
CA HIS A 1079 -22.57 14.83 23.95
C HIS A 1079 -23.07 16.15 23.37
N ALA A 1080 -23.17 17.17 24.23
CA ALA A 1080 -23.63 18.52 23.89
C ALA A 1080 -22.93 19.54 24.79
N THR A 1081 -22.77 20.79 24.33
CA THR A 1081 -22.25 21.89 25.18
C THR A 1081 -22.70 23.29 24.75
N ASP A 1082 -23.02 24.13 25.74
CA ASP A 1082 -23.23 25.58 25.59
C ASP A 1082 -21.93 26.40 25.74
N GLU A 1083 -20.75 25.77 25.75
CA GLU A 1083 -19.47 26.46 25.78
C GLU A 1083 -19.31 27.35 24.54
N ASN A 1084 -19.10 28.67 24.76
CA ASN A 1084 -18.97 29.65 23.68
C ASN A 1084 -18.06 29.15 22.55
N MET A 1085 -18.54 29.18 21.31
CA MET A 1085 -17.89 28.45 20.23
C MET A 1085 -16.46 28.92 19.90
N PHE A 1086 -16.10 30.18 20.17
CA PHE A 1086 -14.72 30.66 19.96
C PHE A 1086 -13.79 30.19 21.07
N VAL A 1087 -14.30 30.04 22.30
CA VAL A 1087 -13.60 29.36 23.40
C VAL A 1087 -13.46 27.87 23.09
N SER A 1088 -14.52 27.20 22.64
CA SER A 1088 -14.49 25.82 22.13
C SER A 1088 -13.45 25.64 21.03
N LEU A 1089 -13.38 26.56 20.06
CA LEU A 1089 -12.44 26.48 18.93
C LEU A 1089 -10.99 26.60 19.41
N TRP A 1090 -10.71 27.57 20.28
CA TRP A 1090 -9.39 27.76 20.87
C TRP A 1090 -8.95 26.57 21.73
N LYS A 1091 -9.89 26.02 22.53
CA LYS A 1091 -9.73 24.82 23.36
C LYS A 1091 -9.42 23.59 22.51
N SER A 1092 -10.26 23.26 21.52
CA SER A 1092 -10.05 22.11 20.64
C SER A 1092 -8.77 22.24 19.82
N TYR A 1093 -8.48 23.42 19.24
CA TYR A 1093 -7.25 23.63 18.48
C TYR A 1093 -5.97 23.43 19.31
N LYS A 1094 -6.02 23.77 20.61
CA LYS A 1094 -4.95 23.56 21.59
C LYS A 1094 -4.86 22.12 22.11
N GLN A 1095 -6.00 21.45 22.35
CA GLN A 1095 -6.08 20.16 23.06
C GLN A 1095 -6.16 18.95 22.12
N CYS A 1096 -6.61 19.13 20.88
CA CYS A 1096 -6.73 18.08 19.87
C CYS A 1096 -5.56 18.12 18.89
N ARG A 1097 -4.36 17.75 19.35
CA ARG A 1097 -3.14 17.77 18.51
C ARG A 1097 -2.87 16.42 17.85
N TYR A 1098 -3.03 15.32 18.58
CA TYR A 1098 -2.82 13.97 18.05
C TYR A 1098 -3.59 12.90 18.85
N VAL A 1099 -3.62 11.66 18.34
CA VAL A 1099 -3.96 10.44 19.09
C VAL A 1099 -2.73 9.52 19.17
N GLU A 1100 -2.68 8.59 20.12
CA GLU A 1100 -1.61 7.58 20.15
C GLU A 1100 -1.61 6.73 18.87
N ASP A 1101 -0.48 6.09 18.55
CA ASP A 1101 -0.36 5.24 17.35
C ASP A 1101 -1.06 3.88 17.51
N GLU A 1102 -1.34 3.46 18.74
CA GLU A 1102 -1.92 2.15 19.11
C GLU A 1102 -3.03 2.30 20.15
N GLY A 1103 -4.04 1.42 20.09
CA GLY A 1103 -5.13 1.31 21.08
C GLY A 1103 -6.52 1.31 20.45
N SER A 1104 -7.45 0.53 21.01
CA SER A 1104 -8.77 0.28 20.40
C SER A 1104 -9.78 1.43 20.59
N VAL A 1105 -9.63 2.24 21.65
CA VAL A 1105 -10.40 3.47 21.90
C VAL A 1105 -9.42 4.58 22.26
N LEU A 1106 -9.38 5.65 21.47
CA LEU A 1106 -8.40 6.73 21.57
C LEU A 1106 -9.08 8.08 21.80
N PHE A 1107 -8.51 8.89 22.69
CA PHE A 1107 -8.85 10.31 22.85
C PHE A 1107 -7.75 11.21 22.32
N TYR A 1108 -8.16 12.40 21.91
CA TYR A 1108 -7.26 13.47 21.56
C TYR A 1108 -6.35 13.87 22.73
N LYS A 1109 -5.06 14.02 22.42
CA LYS A 1109 -4.01 14.48 23.33
C LYS A 1109 -3.50 15.85 22.93
N ASP A 1110 -3.18 16.66 23.94
CA ASP A 1110 -2.59 17.99 23.76
C ASP A 1110 -1.11 17.91 23.38
N ALA A 1111 -0.47 19.07 23.15
CA ALA A 1111 0.93 19.14 22.74
C ALA A 1111 1.91 18.40 23.68
N PHE A 1112 1.53 18.23 24.95
CA PHE A 1112 2.31 17.60 26.02
C PHE A 1112 1.96 16.12 26.23
N GLY A 1113 1.03 15.56 25.44
CA GLY A 1113 0.62 14.15 25.52
C GLY A 1113 -0.42 13.82 26.59
N ARG A 1114 -1.02 14.85 27.21
CA ARG A 1114 -2.14 14.67 28.14
C ARG A 1114 -3.43 14.47 27.35
N ALA A 1115 -4.13 13.38 27.63
CA ALA A 1115 -5.56 13.29 27.34
C ALA A 1115 -6.34 14.20 28.31
N ARG A 1116 -7.67 14.23 28.21
CA ARG A 1116 -8.55 14.86 29.22
C ARG A 1116 -9.64 13.92 29.75
N ARG A 1117 -9.72 12.72 29.18
CA ARG A 1117 -10.73 11.69 29.38
C ARG A 1117 -10.10 10.34 29.07
N ASP A 1118 -10.38 9.34 29.90
CA ASP A 1118 -10.08 7.93 29.66
C ASP A 1118 -11.38 7.19 29.30
N PHE A 1119 -11.32 5.90 28.93
CA PHE A 1119 -12.52 5.07 28.75
C PHE A 1119 -12.61 3.93 29.77
N VAL A 1120 -13.81 3.37 29.88
CA VAL A 1120 -14.10 2.11 30.57
C VAL A 1120 -14.94 1.25 29.63
N LEU A 1121 -14.61 -0.04 29.52
CA LEU A 1121 -15.45 -1.02 28.84
C LEU A 1121 -16.54 -1.47 29.82
N PRO A 1122 -17.83 -1.48 29.44
CA PRO A 1122 -18.89 -1.95 30.33
C PRO A 1122 -18.72 -3.44 30.63
N ASP A 1123 -18.99 -3.84 31.88
CA ASP A 1123 -18.77 -5.20 32.35
C ASP A 1123 -19.56 -6.23 31.52
N VAL A 1124 -18.83 -7.13 30.86
CA VAL A 1124 -19.38 -8.42 30.48
C VAL A 1124 -19.38 -9.28 31.75
N PRO A 1125 -20.52 -9.84 32.20
CA PRO A 1125 -20.55 -10.68 33.38
C PRO A 1125 -19.57 -11.84 33.27
N SER A 1126 -18.56 -11.85 34.14
CA SER A 1126 -17.52 -12.89 34.14
C SER A 1126 -18.06 -14.19 34.71
N ASP A 1127 -18.54 -15.08 33.84
CA ASP A 1127 -18.98 -16.45 34.17
C ASP A 1127 -17.81 -17.38 34.58
N SER A 1128 -16.67 -16.81 34.97
CA SER A 1128 -15.50 -17.49 35.53
C SER A 1128 -15.33 -17.29 37.04
N GLY A 1129 -16.01 -16.31 37.64
CA GLY A 1129 -16.10 -16.17 39.10
C GLY A 1129 -14.79 -15.86 39.84
N VAL A 1130 -13.79 -15.30 39.14
CA VAL A 1130 -12.49 -14.89 39.73
C VAL A 1130 -12.19 -13.45 39.35
N ASP A 1131 -12.48 -12.52 40.26
CA ASP A 1131 -11.94 -11.16 40.22
C ASP A 1131 -10.44 -11.18 40.55
N VAL A 1132 -9.65 -10.35 39.86
CA VAL A 1132 -8.24 -10.09 40.22
C VAL A 1132 -7.94 -8.59 40.06
N GLU A 1133 -7.41 -8.01 41.13
CA GLU A 1133 -6.98 -6.60 41.27
C GLU A 1133 -5.77 -6.23 40.39
#